data_AF-A0A2Z6R5R1-F1
#
_entry.id   AF-A0A2Z6R5R1-F1
#
_cell.length_a   1.000
_cell.length_b   1.000
_cell.length_c   1.000
_cell.angle_alpha   90.00
_cell.angle_beta   90.00
_cell.angle_gamma   90.00
#
_symmetry.space_group_name_H-M   'P 1'
#
loop_
_entity.id
_entity.type
_entity.pdbx_description
1 polymer ?
#
loop_
_entity_poly.entity_id
_entity_poly.type
_entity_poly.pdbx_seq_one_letter_code
_entity_poly.pdbx_strand_id
1 'polypeptide(L)'
;MSQRTNSKDSTLDIDWLERSIIDEHINYYEYSNFRNIQQIGSGSYGNVKRANWKNTDHFFALKSFSIDKQTLDEIIKELKLHRSVDVHENIIRLCGITKEETDGIQKYSLVIEYADSGTLNNYLDNHFDELDWNDKSHLASQLANAVEFLHDNDIIHRDLHGNNVLIHQKNVKLADFGLSKKSIETSNNTSKLFGVLPYVDPKSFDNENYKLNKKSDVYSIGILLWQISSGYRPFRKSDYGLGLMLYILSGKREEIIDGTPIEYSNLYTECWKYEPNERPSMQEVVLALKTTFSPKIIIRNFNEDKRYSLLSEKHQQNPELNKVMTMSINNDNNCLTLSNLNTTLNLNTTSIINAMLSIESLNINVCENQLTNYQDWKSNRTSSQNYIDNLSIASDQTSSSNGLIESVYGAVTDKLINYIIKKHDGGINFDQVQQLIDKKILQLNQNSNKLLDWLSKNQDESRYVWFLGLFYYYNIGIEENSYIKTFELFLNSANNNCSIAQVYLAKCYYDGYGTNCDKKLTFYWYKKSVDNGSIIGKFYLGYCYEFGIGIMNNENESAYWYNEASKSGNTIAKLYLANCYKLGKGVDKDEIKAFKYYKILANHEISDAQLELGNCFYYGIGTKVDKIQAKYWYKKAANKENIIAKNIVKKYYSKNTRIEKENIKRRKFYKLLFFNNLNQFGLYFIGKILLKTNYEKAFYYLQKAARNGCKFAQFNLGKCYQSGEGVKKDTRKAFELYKNSAKREYMNAQFQLIHCYNFGFGTEINKLKAFELIKSLAKKGNKDALYLLGMHYAFGVGVTVDDKKAFEIFEELAKNENQIINYISGDKGITVNKINDWYSRVLSESKYMNAKIILGFCYRYGCGTEVNNKKAFEIFEKVAQNGNAIAQYYLGELYIEDNNEVKAFECYKESADKGFSESQFQIGMCYFKGIGTEIDKTKAIENIKESAEKRESGCAQNYLGELYELGRDVNKDLKQAVYWYRKAAENGCTVAEYNLGKCYENGNGVEKDERKAFEYYRKSADHEYSHAVLQVGYCYSKGIGTEVNKTKAFESYKKAADQGNKVAQYNLGVCYQDGKGVEKDKVKAFEYYKKSADQGHLHAQSQLGNCYLNGFGTEVDKKKAFELFKSTEKENNLALCNSGECYTVETDMKKVEAFEYYEPAENGLKDANFQLGYCCINGIGTEIINKEKGFEMYNEVTNSNLQRNSFKEILNDLDSQLLLASS
;
A
#
# COMPACT_ATOMS: atom_id res chain seq x y z
N MET A 1 34.87 32.83 -8.21
CA MET A 1 33.99 33.41 -9.26
C MET A 1 32.73 32.58 -9.34
N SER A 2 31.57 33.19 -9.57
CA SER A 2 30.25 32.53 -9.55
C SER A 2 29.79 32.09 -10.95
N GLN A 3 29.23 30.89 -11.06
CA GLN A 3 28.48 30.46 -12.25
C GLN A 3 26.97 30.54 -12.01
N ARG A 4 26.38 31.66 -12.45
CA ARG A 4 24.92 31.83 -12.55
C ARG A 4 24.37 30.93 -13.67
N THR A 5 23.51 29.94 -13.35
CA THR A 5 22.56 29.36 -14.34
C THR A 5 21.39 28.58 -13.71
N ASN A 6 20.52 29.25 -12.94
CA ASN A 6 19.10 28.91 -12.77
C ASN A 6 18.41 30.04 -11.98
N SER A 7 18.06 31.12 -12.69
CA SER A 7 17.60 32.40 -12.12
C SER A 7 16.71 33.16 -13.12
N LYS A 8 15.62 32.51 -13.57
CA LYS A 8 14.58 33.13 -14.42
C LYS A 8 13.17 32.74 -14.02
N ASP A 9 12.94 31.47 -13.68
CA ASP A 9 11.61 31.03 -13.22
C ASP A 9 11.43 31.40 -11.74
N SER A 10 12.35 31.00 -10.85
CA SER A 10 12.30 31.34 -9.42
C SER A 10 12.34 32.85 -9.12
N THR A 11 12.84 33.68 -10.04
CA THR A 11 12.77 35.15 -9.90
C THR A 11 11.37 35.68 -10.22
N LEU A 12 10.63 35.02 -11.11
CA LEU A 12 9.31 35.44 -11.56
C LEU A 12 8.22 35.17 -10.50
N ASP A 13 8.38 34.10 -9.72
CA ASP A 13 7.51 33.76 -8.60
C ASP A 13 7.83 34.56 -7.33
N ILE A 14 9.09 34.96 -7.10
CA ILE A 14 9.45 35.99 -6.10
C ILE A 14 8.83 37.34 -6.52
N ASP A 15 9.04 37.78 -7.76
CA ASP A 15 8.42 38.98 -8.32
C ASP A 15 6.88 38.95 -8.16
N TRP A 16 6.23 37.80 -8.34
CA TRP A 16 4.78 37.68 -8.13
C TRP A 16 4.39 37.85 -6.66
N LEU A 17 5.12 37.24 -5.72
CA LEU A 17 4.82 37.32 -4.29
C LEU A 17 5.10 38.73 -3.74
N GLU A 18 6.24 39.32 -4.10
CA GLU A 18 6.60 40.69 -3.69
C GLU A 18 5.66 41.73 -4.28
N ARG A 19 5.25 41.61 -5.56
CA ARG A 19 4.19 42.47 -6.13
C ARG A 19 2.84 42.22 -5.44
N SER A 20 2.48 40.98 -5.13
CA SER A 20 1.25 40.70 -4.39
C SER A 20 1.23 41.30 -2.97
N ILE A 21 2.39 41.61 -2.38
CA ILE A 21 2.51 42.41 -1.15
C ILE A 21 2.38 43.90 -1.46
N ILE A 22 3.11 44.40 -2.46
CA ILE A 22 3.16 45.83 -2.83
C ILE A 22 1.81 46.34 -3.36
N ASP A 23 1.10 45.54 -4.13
CA ASP A 23 -0.23 45.82 -4.70
C ASP A 23 -1.36 45.60 -3.66
N GLU A 24 -1.01 45.48 -2.37
CA GLU A 24 -1.89 45.18 -1.21
C GLU A 24 -2.79 43.94 -1.37
N HIS A 25 -2.48 43.07 -2.33
CA HIS A 25 -3.26 41.85 -2.60
C HIS A 25 -3.09 40.79 -1.51
N ILE A 26 -2.02 40.81 -0.71
CA ILE A 26 -1.77 39.91 0.43
C ILE A 26 -1.23 40.76 1.59
N ASN A 27 -1.88 40.71 2.75
CA ASN A 27 -1.41 41.38 3.96
C ASN A 27 -0.01 40.88 4.34
N TYR A 28 0.96 41.80 4.46
CA TYR A 28 2.29 41.50 4.97
C TYR A 28 2.42 41.91 6.44
N TYR A 29 2.84 40.94 7.26
CA TYR A 29 3.08 41.10 8.69
C TYR A 29 4.60 41.15 8.94
N GLU A 30 5.12 42.34 9.19
CA GLU A 30 6.52 42.58 9.57
C GLU A 30 6.92 41.79 10.84
N TYR A 31 7.78 40.77 10.71
CA TYR A 31 7.99 39.70 11.69
C TYR A 31 8.43 40.21 13.08
N SER A 32 9.21 41.29 13.11
CA SER A 32 9.68 41.95 14.33
C SER A 32 8.57 42.49 15.26
N ASN A 33 7.31 42.55 14.79
CA ASN A 33 6.15 42.90 15.60
C ASN A 33 5.47 41.69 16.27
N PHE A 34 5.85 40.45 15.97
CA PHE A 34 5.34 39.27 16.68
C PHE A 34 6.02 39.10 18.05
N ARG A 35 5.23 38.76 19.07
CA ARG A 35 5.69 38.54 20.45
C ARG A 35 5.11 37.26 21.04
N ASN A 36 5.64 36.85 22.20
CA ASN A 36 5.25 35.63 22.91
C ASN A 36 5.31 34.38 22.02
N ILE A 37 6.32 34.33 21.13
CA ILE A 37 6.43 33.31 20.09
C ILE A 37 6.72 31.95 20.74
N GLN A 38 5.79 31.00 20.60
CA GLN A 38 5.85 29.66 21.20
C GLN A 38 5.54 28.60 20.15
N GLN A 39 6.37 27.56 20.05
CA GLN A 39 6.10 26.45 19.12
C GLN A 39 4.93 25.61 19.65
N ILE A 40 3.92 25.40 18.80
CA ILE A 40 2.70 24.62 19.13
C ILE A 40 2.55 23.35 18.30
N GLY A 41 3.36 23.17 17.25
CA GLY A 41 3.38 21.96 16.44
C GLY A 41 4.57 21.89 15.49
N SER A 42 4.88 20.68 15.05
CA SER A 42 5.94 20.35 14.08
C SER A 42 5.56 19.11 13.28
N GLY A 43 5.63 19.19 11.96
CA GLY A 43 5.29 18.11 11.05
C GLY A 43 6.18 18.06 9.81
N SER A 44 5.89 17.14 8.89
CA SER A 44 6.71 16.89 7.68
C SER A 44 6.84 18.08 6.73
N TYR A 45 5.93 19.06 6.81
CA TYR A 45 5.94 20.28 5.99
C TYR A 45 6.46 21.53 6.73
N GLY A 46 6.79 21.41 8.02
CA GLY A 46 7.40 22.49 8.82
C GLY A 46 6.82 22.67 10.23
N ASN A 47 7.08 23.83 10.83
CA ASN A 47 6.77 24.14 12.23
C ASN A 47 5.69 25.21 12.35
N VAL A 48 4.82 25.08 13.35
CA VAL A 48 3.77 26.06 13.65
C VAL A 48 4.10 26.75 14.99
N LYS A 49 4.22 28.07 14.97
CA LYS A 49 4.43 28.91 16.16
C LYS A 49 3.17 29.73 16.47
N ARG A 50 2.68 29.75 17.71
CA ARG A 50 1.72 30.77 18.19
C ARG A 50 2.46 32.08 18.46
N ALA A 51 1.86 33.23 18.14
CA ALA A 51 2.39 34.54 18.46
C ALA A 51 1.30 35.61 18.64
N ASN A 52 1.54 36.60 19.49
CA ASN A 52 0.75 37.84 19.59
C ASN A 52 1.24 38.86 18.56
N TRP A 53 0.34 39.69 18.01
CA TRP A 53 0.72 40.82 17.15
C TRP A 53 0.80 42.13 17.94
N LYS A 54 1.96 42.79 17.92
CA LYS A 54 2.24 44.05 18.61
C LYS A 54 1.93 43.98 20.12
N ASN A 55 1.07 44.86 20.62
CA ASN A 55 0.57 44.90 22.00
C ASN A 55 -0.90 44.41 22.06
N THR A 56 -1.30 43.44 21.25
CA THR A 56 -2.67 42.90 21.27
C THR A 56 -2.72 41.49 21.84
N ASP A 57 -3.80 41.17 22.54
CA ASP A 57 -4.09 39.82 23.06
C ASP A 57 -4.57 38.85 21.97
N HIS A 58 -4.60 39.29 20.71
CA HIS A 58 -5.01 38.47 19.57
C HIS A 58 -3.84 37.60 19.08
N PHE A 59 -4.04 36.29 19.14
CA PHE A 59 -3.08 35.28 18.73
C PHE A 59 -3.22 34.94 17.24
N PHE A 60 -2.09 34.78 16.57
CA PHE A 60 -1.98 34.18 15.25
C PHE A 60 -1.17 32.88 15.33
N ALA A 61 -1.40 31.97 14.40
CA ALA A 61 -0.50 30.86 14.12
C ALA A 61 0.38 31.17 12.90
N LEU A 62 1.68 30.87 13.03
CA LEU A 62 2.71 31.11 12.03
C LEU A 62 3.18 29.75 11.49
N LYS A 63 2.72 29.35 10.30
CA LYS A 63 3.15 28.12 9.60
C LYS A 63 4.43 28.42 8.82
N SER A 64 5.57 27.98 9.32
CA SER A 64 6.87 28.09 8.64
C SER A 64 7.24 26.78 7.94
N PHE A 65 7.90 26.87 6.79
CA PHE A 65 8.22 25.72 5.93
C PHE A 65 9.70 25.36 5.96
N SER A 66 10.02 24.07 5.76
CA SER A 66 11.40 23.60 5.60
C SER A 66 12.03 24.07 4.27
N ILE A 67 13.32 24.39 4.31
CA ILE A 67 13.98 25.21 3.27
C ILE A 67 14.69 24.34 2.24
N ASP A 68 14.16 24.32 1.01
CA ASP A 68 15.00 24.31 -0.17
C ASP A 68 14.40 25.24 -1.26
N LYS A 69 14.81 25.10 -2.52
CA LYS A 69 14.32 25.95 -3.62
C LYS A 69 12.93 25.58 -4.15
N GLN A 70 12.39 24.42 -3.79
CA GLN A 70 11.07 23.94 -4.19
C GLN A 70 9.95 24.49 -3.29
N THR A 71 10.29 24.89 -2.07
CA THR A 71 9.36 25.39 -1.05
C THR A 71 8.54 26.61 -1.52
N LEU A 72 9.12 27.55 -2.27
CA LEU A 72 8.40 28.78 -2.68
C LEU A 72 7.27 28.49 -3.67
N ASP A 73 7.52 27.62 -4.66
CA ASP A 73 6.53 27.14 -5.61
C ASP A 73 5.34 26.46 -4.89
N GLU A 74 5.58 25.83 -3.74
CA GLU A 74 4.58 25.11 -2.96
C GLU A 74 3.79 26.08 -2.05
N ILE A 75 4.46 27.02 -1.37
CA ILE A 75 3.84 28.15 -0.65
C ILE A 75 2.90 28.95 -1.58
N ILE A 76 3.33 29.27 -2.80
CA ILE A 76 2.53 30.05 -3.76
C ILE A 76 1.31 29.27 -4.26
N LYS A 77 1.36 27.92 -4.31
CA LYS A 77 0.18 27.09 -4.59
C LYS A 77 -0.76 27.03 -3.40
N GLU A 78 -0.25 26.82 -2.18
CA GLU A 78 -1.07 26.80 -0.96
C GLU A 78 -1.81 28.14 -0.80
N LEU A 79 -1.10 29.28 -0.93
CA LEU A 79 -1.67 30.63 -0.96
C LEU A 79 -2.79 30.80 -2.00
N LYS A 80 -2.56 30.35 -3.25
CA LYS A 80 -3.54 30.50 -4.36
C LYS A 80 -4.76 29.59 -4.19
N LEU A 81 -4.62 28.44 -3.55
CA LEU A 81 -5.73 27.55 -3.21
C LEU A 81 -6.53 28.10 -2.03
N HIS A 82 -5.86 28.44 -0.93
CA HIS A 82 -6.45 28.94 0.31
C HIS A 82 -7.26 30.22 0.06
N ARG A 83 -6.73 31.17 -0.71
CA ARG A 83 -7.44 32.39 -1.16
C ARG A 83 -8.60 32.18 -2.13
N SER A 84 -8.87 30.94 -2.54
CA SER A 84 -10.11 30.61 -3.28
C SER A 84 -11.17 29.94 -2.41
N VAL A 85 -10.91 29.75 -1.10
CA VAL A 85 -11.80 29.08 -0.16
C VAL A 85 -11.88 29.72 1.25
N ASP A 86 -11.08 30.76 1.53
CA ASP A 86 -10.99 31.49 2.80
C ASP A 86 -12.24 32.30 3.20
N VAL A 87 -13.28 32.27 2.35
CA VAL A 87 -14.61 32.84 2.59
C VAL A 87 -15.55 31.93 3.39
N HIS A 88 -15.24 30.64 3.56
CA HIS A 88 -16.10 29.68 4.26
C HIS A 88 -15.78 29.62 5.76
N GLU A 89 -16.78 29.76 6.62
CA GLU A 89 -16.58 29.90 8.07
C GLU A 89 -15.84 28.72 8.73
N ASN A 90 -16.11 27.49 8.27
CA ASN A 90 -15.45 26.27 8.74
C ASN A 90 -14.10 25.95 8.08
N ILE A 91 -13.50 26.88 7.35
CA ILE A 91 -12.11 26.79 6.87
C ILE A 91 -11.25 27.73 7.73
N ILE A 92 -10.04 27.29 8.09
CA ILE A 92 -9.11 28.13 8.87
C ILE A 92 -8.75 29.38 8.05
N ARG A 93 -8.88 30.58 8.61
CA ARG A 93 -8.70 31.81 7.85
C ARG A 93 -7.22 32.11 7.61
N LEU A 94 -6.88 32.42 6.36
CA LEU A 94 -5.59 33.03 5.99
C LEU A 94 -5.63 34.53 6.34
N CYS A 95 -4.69 34.99 7.16
CA CYS A 95 -4.61 36.40 7.56
C CYS A 95 -3.59 37.18 6.71
N GLY A 96 -2.48 36.54 6.34
CA GLY A 96 -1.42 37.14 5.53
C GLY A 96 -0.14 36.30 5.49
N ILE A 97 1.00 36.95 5.26
CA ILE A 97 2.33 36.33 5.24
C ILE A 97 3.36 37.17 6.01
N THR A 98 4.42 36.51 6.49
CA THR A 98 5.54 37.13 7.20
C THR A 98 6.88 36.55 6.71
N LYS A 99 8.00 37.27 6.94
CA LYS A 99 9.35 36.81 6.58
C LYS A 99 10.32 36.93 7.76
N GLU A 100 11.01 35.84 8.07
CA GLU A 100 12.07 35.77 9.08
C GLU A 100 13.42 35.66 8.34
N GLU A 101 14.33 36.63 8.54
CA GLU A 101 15.68 36.59 7.97
C GLU A 101 16.66 36.01 9.00
N THR A 102 17.31 34.91 8.66
CA THR A 102 18.31 34.24 9.51
C THR A 102 19.44 33.71 8.65
N ASP A 103 20.69 33.98 9.03
CA ASP A 103 21.92 33.57 8.34
C ASP A 103 21.97 33.94 6.84
N GLY A 104 21.33 35.06 6.47
CA GLY A 104 21.23 35.53 5.07
C GLY A 104 20.25 34.74 4.21
N ILE A 105 19.40 33.89 4.82
CA ILE A 105 18.32 33.15 4.17
C ILE A 105 16.98 33.73 4.64
N GLN A 106 16.18 34.20 3.68
CA GLN A 106 14.81 34.64 3.93
C GLN A 106 13.87 33.42 4.03
N LYS A 107 13.14 33.31 5.14
CA LYS A 107 12.14 32.26 5.38
C LYS A 107 10.74 32.87 5.37
N TYR A 108 9.91 32.49 4.40
CA TYR A 108 8.51 32.89 4.36
C TYR A 108 7.66 31.99 5.28
N SER A 109 6.67 32.56 5.96
CA SER A 109 5.69 31.83 6.77
C SER A 109 4.28 32.38 6.52
N LEU A 110 3.26 31.51 6.54
CA LEU A 110 1.87 31.94 6.52
C LEU A 110 1.44 32.44 7.90
N VAL A 111 0.68 33.54 7.93
CA VAL A 111 0.00 34.04 9.13
C VAL A 111 -1.46 33.62 9.00
N ILE A 112 -1.92 32.73 9.89
CA ILE A 112 -3.27 32.15 9.87
C ILE A 112 -3.97 32.33 11.23
N GLU A 113 -5.28 32.17 11.22
CA GLU A 113 -6.15 32.12 12.40
C GLU A 113 -5.64 31.11 13.44
N TYR A 114 -5.63 31.49 14.72
CA TYR A 114 -5.23 30.60 15.82
C TYR A 114 -6.45 29.88 16.39
N ALA A 115 -6.55 28.58 16.12
CA ALA A 115 -7.58 27.72 16.69
C ALA A 115 -7.27 27.40 18.17
N ASP A 116 -8.02 28.01 19.09
CA ASP A 116 -7.79 27.92 20.53
C ASP A 116 -7.91 26.51 21.13
N SER A 117 -8.73 25.65 20.53
CA SER A 117 -9.06 24.31 21.05
C SER A 117 -8.22 23.19 20.40
N GLY A 118 -7.24 23.54 19.56
CA GLY A 118 -6.27 22.61 18.98
C GLY A 118 -6.81 21.79 17.80
N THR A 119 -6.28 20.57 17.64
CA THR A 119 -6.73 19.59 16.62
C THR A 119 -7.96 18.83 17.10
N LEU A 120 -8.72 18.23 16.18
CA LEU A 120 -9.85 17.35 16.51
C LEU A 120 -9.41 16.17 17.39
N ASN A 121 -8.21 15.61 17.16
CA ASN A 121 -7.63 14.61 18.05
C ASN A 121 -7.53 15.12 19.50
N ASN A 122 -6.84 16.25 19.70
CA ASN A 122 -6.65 16.84 21.03
C ASN A 122 -7.99 17.25 21.66
N TYR A 123 -8.94 17.75 20.86
CA TYR A 123 -10.24 18.17 21.36
C TYR A 123 -11.06 16.98 21.86
N LEU A 124 -11.12 15.87 21.11
CA LEU A 124 -11.78 14.65 21.55
C LEU A 124 -11.09 14.01 22.77
N ASP A 125 -9.75 13.93 22.76
CA ASP A 125 -8.97 13.36 23.87
C ASP A 125 -9.17 14.11 25.22
N ASN A 126 -9.62 15.37 25.21
CA ASN A 126 -9.87 16.17 26.42
C ASN A 126 -11.36 16.44 26.72
N HIS A 127 -12.23 16.48 25.71
CA HIS A 127 -13.62 16.94 25.86
C HIS A 127 -14.71 15.93 25.42
N PHE A 128 -14.37 14.71 24.97
CA PHE A 128 -15.37 13.78 24.40
C PHE A 128 -16.56 13.45 25.33
N ASP A 129 -16.32 13.40 26.63
CA ASP A 129 -17.34 13.16 27.66
C ASP A 129 -18.24 14.39 27.92
N GLU A 130 -17.85 15.58 27.46
CA GLU A 130 -18.65 16.81 27.51
C GLU A 130 -19.57 16.97 26.27
N LEU A 131 -19.36 16.18 25.22
CA LEU A 131 -20.03 16.32 23.92
C LEU A 131 -21.26 15.42 23.82
N ASP A 132 -22.44 16.02 23.71
CA ASP A 132 -23.68 15.30 23.43
C ASP A 132 -23.83 14.93 21.93
N TRP A 133 -24.95 14.29 21.57
CA TRP A 133 -25.21 13.92 20.17
C TRP A 133 -25.58 15.09 19.26
N ASN A 134 -25.96 16.25 19.79
CA ASN A 134 -26.13 17.47 19.02
C ASN A 134 -24.76 18.09 18.70
N ASP A 135 -23.88 18.22 19.70
CA ASP A 135 -22.48 18.68 19.55
C ASP A 135 -21.73 17.80 18.53
N LYS A 136 -21.78 16.47 18.68
CA LYS A 136 -21.13 15.50 17.76
C LYS A 136 -21.68 15.60 16.34
N SER A 137 -22.99 15.77 16.18
CA SER A 137 -23.63 15.96 14.86
C SER A 137 -23.34 17.33 14.25
N HIS A 138 -23.16 18.37 15.07
CA HIS A 138 -22.80 19.71 14.61
C HIS A 138 -21.37 19.75 14.07
N LEU A 139 -20.41 19.21 14.81
CA LEU A 139 -19.01 19.04 14.35
C LEU A 139 -18.94 18.25 13.04
N ALA A 140 -19.68 17.14 12.97
CA ALA A 140 -19.81 16.33 11.75
C ALA A 140 -20.35 17.12 10.56
N SER A 141 -21.44 17.88 10.75
CA SER A 141 -22.10 18.65 9.69
C SER A 141 -21.23 19.82 9.22
N GLN A 142 -20.55 20.53 10.13
CA GLN A 142 -19.60 21.59 9.79
C GLN A 142 -18.41 21.07 8.97
N LEU A 143 -17.82 19.94 9.38
CA LEU A 143 -16.74 19.28 8.64
C LEU A 143 -17.21 18.82 7.24
N ALA A 144 -18.42 18.29 7.14
CA ALA A 144 -19.00 17.87 5.87
C ALA A 144 -19.28 19.07 4.93
N ASN A 145 -19.89 20.16 5.43
CA ASN A 145 -20.11 21.40 4.68
C ASN A 145 -18.76 21.98 4.17
N ALA A 146 -17.71 21.97 5.00
CA ALA A 146 -16.40 22.47 4.60
C ALA A 146 -15.81 21.71 3.40
N VAL A 147 -15.91 20.37 3.39
CA VAL A 147 -15.39 19.54 2.29
C VAL A 147 -16.33 19.54 1.07
N GLU A 148 -17.65 19.65 1.25
CA GLU A 148 -18.60 19.96 0.17
C GLU A 148 -18.21 21.27 -0.54
N PHE A 149 -17.93 22.34 0.21
CA PHE A 149 -17.51 23.63 -0.35
C PHE A 149 -16.17 23.56 -1.09
N LEU A 150 -15.19 22.76 -0.62
CA LEU A 150 -13.98 22.48 -1.41
C LEU A 150 -14.31 21.78 -2.72
N HIS A 151 -15.21 20.79 -2.68
CA HIS A 151 -15.59 19.98 -3.84
C HIS A 151 -16.36 20.79 -4.89
N ASP A 152 -17.23 21.71 -4.47
CA ASP A 152 -17.93 22.64 -5.37
C ASP A 152 -16.96 23.65 -6.02
N ASN A 153 -15.89 24.04 -5.32
CA ASN A 153 -14.77 24.81 -5.87
C ASN A 153 -13.76 23.97 -6.70
N ASP A 154 -14.11 22.72 -7.00
CA ASP A 154 -13.31 21.74 -7.74
C ASP A 154 -11.95 21.38 -7.10
N ILE A 155 -11.80 21.63 -5.79
CA ILE A 155 -10.64 21.27 -4.98
C ILE A 155 -10.86 19.90 -4.34
N ILE A 156 -9.80 19.09 -4.29
CA ILE A 156 -9.74 17.81 -3.58
C ILE A 156 -8.64 17.96 -2.52
N HIS A 157 -8.93 17.61 -1.27
CA HIS A 157 -8.03 17.86 -0.14
C HIS A 157 -6.92 16.81 -0.03
N ARG A 158 -7.25 15.53 -0.23
CA ARG A 158 -6.31 14.39 -0.36
C ARG A 158 -5.51 14.00 0.89
N ASP A 159 -5.64 14.70 2.01
CA ASP A 159 -5.00 14.36 3.30
C ASP A 159 -5.85 14.81 4.51
N LEU A 160 -7.14 14.43 4.48
CA LEU A 160 -8.10 14.70 5.54
C LEU A 160 -7.89 13.71 6.71
N HIS A 161 -7.53 14.22 7.87
CA HIS A 161 -7.34 13.41 9.09
C HIS A 161 -7.44 14.27 10.36
N GLY A 162 -7.63 13.67 11.55
CA GLY A 162 -7.93 14.39 12.80
C GLY A 162 -6.90 15.44 13.27
N ASN A 163 -5.68 15.47 12.72
CA ASN A 163 -4.70 16.56 12.93
C ASN A 163 -4.85 17.77 11.99
N ASN A 164 -5.54 17.63 10.85
CA ASN A 164 -5.78 18.71 9.85
C ASN A 164 -7.19 19.32 10.00
N VAL A 165 -8.02 18.73 10.87
CA VAL A 165 -9.24 19.36 11.38
C VAL A 165 -8.88 20.04 12.69
N LEU A 166 -9.04 21.37 12.77
CA LEU A 166 -8.86 22.15 14.00
C LEU A 166 -10.22 22.50 14.61
N ILE A 167 -10.25 22.76 15.91
CA ILE A 167 -11.43 23.25 16.63
C ILE A 167 -11.14 24.65 17.19
N HIS A 168 -12.05 25.59 16.93
CA HIS A 168 -11.99 26.94 17.48
C HIS A 168 -13.37 27.31 18.05
N GLN A 169 -13.46 27.62 19.35
CA GLN A 169 -14.73 27.99 20.01
C GLN A 169 -15.88 27.00 19.72
N LYS A 170 -15.64 25.69 19.92
CA LYS A 170 -16.52 24.56 19.54
C LYS A 170 -16.82 24.40 18.03
N ASN A 171 -16.31 25.24 17.14
CA ASN A 171 -16.53 25.15 15.69
C ASN A 171 -15.37 24.45 14.96
N VAL A 172 -15.68 23.70 13.91
CA VAL A 172 -14.68 23.11 13.01
C VAL A 172 -13.99 24.18 12.16
N LYS A 173 -12.68 24.06 12.04
CA LYS A 173 -11.79 24.83 11.16
C LYS A 173 -10.87 23.88 10.38
N LEU A 174 -11.23 23.58 9.13
CA LEU A 174 -10.46 22.72 8.24
C LEU A 174 -9.16 23.41 7.78
N ALA A 175 -8.03 22.71 7.82
CA ALA A 175 -6.68 23.25 7.67
C ALA A 175 -5.73 22.35 6.83
N ASP A 176 -4.52 22.87 6.59
CA ASP A 176 -3.43 22.33 5.77
C ASP A 176 -3.77 21.96 4.32
N PHE A 177 -3.61 22.95 3.42
CA PHE A 177 -3.86 22.79 2.00
C PHE A 177 -2.61 22.34 1.20
N GLY A 178 -1.51 21.95 1.86
CA GLY A 178 -0.24 21.63 1.19
C GLY A 178 -0.28 20.47 0.19
N LEU A 179 -1.20 19.51 0.37
CA LEU A 179 -1.45 18.41 -0.59
C LEU A 179 -2.71 18.61 -1.45
N SER A 180 -3.52 19.64 -1.18
CA SER A 180 -4.76 19.92 -1.89
C SER A 180 -4.52 20.35 -3.33
N LYS A 181 -5.43 20.00 -4.26
CA LYS A 181 -5.32 20.34 -5.69
C LYS A 181 -6.66 20.58 -6.34
N LYS A 182 -6.70 21.46 -7.36
CA LYS A 182 -7.84 21.55 -8.27
C LYS A 182 -7.88 20.33 -9.20
N SER A 183 -9.07 19.83 -9.49
CA SER A 183 -9.33 18.60 -10.27
C SER A 183 -8.64 18.57 -11.64
N ILE A 184 -8.37 19.74 -12.22
CA ILE A 184 -7.75 19.95 -13.53
C ILE A 184 -6.19 19.84 -13.48
N GLU A 185 -5.56 19.94 -12.31
CA GLU A 185 -4.09 19.92 -12.18
C GLU A 185 -3.50 18.50 -12.30
N THR A 186 -3.31 18.03 -13.54
CA THR A 186 -2.81 16.67 -13.79
C THR A 186 -1.41 16.43 -13.23
N SER A 187 -1.34 15.51 -12.26
CA SER A 187 -0.20 15.28 -11.35
C SER A 187 1.07 14.71 -12.03
N ASN A 188 1.86 15.58 -12.64
CA ASN A 188 3.25 15.27 -13.03
C ASN A 188 4.23 15.38 -11.84
N ASN A 189 4.08 14.52 -10.83
CA ASN A 189 5.21 14.01 -10.03
C ASN A 189 4.75 12.89 -9.10
N THR A 190 5.56 11.82 -9.03
CA THR A 190 5.39 10.69 -8.11
C THR A 190 6.21 10.93 -6.84
N SER A 191 5.77 11.86 -5.98
CA SER A 191 6.17 11.83 -4.57
C SER A 191 5.34 10.75 -3.86
N LYS A 192 6.02 9.75 -3.26
CA LYS A 192 5.38 8.78 -2.38
C LYS A 192 5.11 9.41 -1.01
N LEU A 193 4.10 10.28 -0.96
CA LEU A 193 3.53 10.75 0.30
C LEU A 193 2.22 9.99 0.52
N PHE A 194 2.32 8.96 1.37
CA PHE A 194 1.16 8.32 1.96
C PHE A 194 0.59 9.29 3.00
N GLY A 195 -0.69 9.68 2.85
CA GLY A 195 -1.42 10.36 3.91
C GLY A 195 -1.60 9.46 5.14
N VAL A 196 -2.20 9.98 6.20
CA VAL A 196 -2.33 9.22 7.46
C VAL A 196 -3.19 7.97 7.27
N LEU A 197 -2.57 6.80 7.45
CA LEU A 197 -2.96 5.55 6.79
C LEU A 197 -4.46 5.16 6.84
N PRO A 198 -5.18 5.24 7.98
CA PRO A 198 -6.60 4.85 8.03
C PRO A 198 -7.52 5.68 7.15
N TYR A 199 -7.18 6.96 6.95
CA TYR A 199 -7.99 7.94 6.22
C TYR A 199 -7.72 7.92 4.71
N VAL A 200 -6.71 7.18 4.25
CA VAL A 200 -6.32 7.10 2.84
C VAL A 200 -7.22 6.10 2.10
N ASP A 201 -7.76 6.54 0.95
CA ASP A 201 -8.60 5.73 0.07
C ASP A 201 -7.92 4.39 -0.30
N PRO A 202 -8.48 3.23 0.08
CA PRO A 202 -7.81 1.93 -0.08
C PRO A 202 -7.47 1.59 -1.53
N LYS A 203 -8.26 2.10 -2.49
CA LYS A 203 -8.04 1.86 -3.93
C LYS A 203 -6.75 2.51 -4.46
N SER A 204 -6.15 3.43 -3.69
CA SER A 204 -4.83 4.00 -3.97
C SER A 204 -3.65 3.09 -3.59
N PHE A 205 -3.86 2.09 -2.72
CA PHE A 205 -2.83 1.11 -2.39
C PHE A 205 -2.75 -0.04 -3.41
N ASP A 206 -3.89 -0.44 -4.00
CA ASP A 206 -3.99 -1.53 -4.97
C ASP A 206 -3.53 -1.15 -6.39
N ASN A 207 -3.76 0.10 -6.80
CA ASN A 207 -3.52 0.55 -8.18
C ASN A 207 -2.64 1.80 -8.25
N GLU A 208 -1.36 1.64 -8.66
CA GLU A 208 -0.40 2.75 -8.85
C GLU A 208 -0.86 3.85 -9.84
N ASN A 209 -1.91 3.62 -10.63
CA ASN A 209 -2.48 4.59 -11.57
C ASN A 209 -3.79 5.24 -11.06
N TYR A 210 -4.31 4.81 -9.91
CA TYR A 210 -5.51 5.43 -9.32
C TYR A 210 -5.20 6.84 -8.84
N LYS A 211 -6.07 7.78 -9.18
CA LYS A 211 -5.96 9.18 -8.75
C LYS A 211 -6.97 9.44 -7.65
N LEU A 212 -6.48 9.92 -6.50
CA LEU A 212 -7.33 10.47 -5.44
C LEU A 212 -8.24 11.55 -6.03
N ASN A 213 -9.51 11.48 -5.70
CA ASN A 213 -10.60 12.28 -6.26
C ASN A 213 -11.62 12.65 -5.17
N LYS A 214 -12.72 13.32 -5.53
CA LYS A 214 -13.75 13.75 -4.56
C LYS A 214 -14.27 12.58 -3.69
N LYS A 215 -14.44 11.37 -4.23
CA LYS A 215 -14.84 10.18 -3.45
C LYS A 215 -13.74 9.61 -2.55
N SER A 216 -12.48 10.02 -2.72
CA SER A 216 -11.39 9.71 -1.79
C SER A 216 -11.49 10.54 -0.51
N ASP A 217 -11.80 11.83 -0.64
CA ASP A 217 -12.06 12.70 0.52
C ASP A 217 -13.31 12.22 1.30
N VAL A 218 -14.35 11.71 0.61
CA VAL A 218 -15.53 11.08 1.25
C VAL A 218 -15.12 9.88 2.13
N TYR A 219 -14.17 9.06 1.68
CA TYR A 219 -13.68 7.93 2.48
C TYR A 219 -12.98 8.43 3.76
N SER A 220 -12.15 9.46 3.66
CA SER A 220 -11.52 10.11 4.81
C SER A 220 -12.55 10.71 5.77
N ILE A 221 -13.63 11.30 5.23
CA ILE A 221 -14.77 11.82 6.00
C ILE A 221 -15.50 10.69 6.74
N GLY A 222 -15.73 9.52 6.13
CA GLY A 222 -16.29 8.37 6.84
C GLY A 222 -15.48 7.98 8.08
N ILE A 223 -14.16 7.94 7.96
CA ILE A 223 -13.24 7.63 9.07
C ILE A 223 -13.27 8.75 10.15
N LEU A 224 -13.40 10.02 9.74
CA LEU A 224 -13.53 11.17 10.65
C LEU A 224 -14.89 11.21 11.38
N LEU A 225 -15.99 10.86 10.71
CA LEU A 225 -17.31 10.72 11.32
C LEU A 225 -17.29 9.61 12.38
N TRP A 226 -16.71 8.44 12.07
CA TRP A 226 -16.50 7.39 13.07
C TRP A 226 -15.67 7.89 14.26
N GLN A 227 -14.58 8.64 14.02
CA GLN A 227 -13.77 9.21 15.10
C GLN A 227 -14.56 10.19 15.99
N ILE A 228 -15.42 11.04 15.40
CA ILE A 228 -16.30 11.95 16.16
C ILE A 228 -17.33 11.16 16.98
N SER A 229 -17.84 10.03 16.48
CA SER A 229 -18.74 9.15 17.24
C SER A 229 -18.07 8.39 18.38
N SER A 230 -16.82 7.95 18.18
CA SER A 230 -16.12 7.04 19.10
C SER A 230 -15.23 7.74 20.13
N GLY A 231 -14.80 8.97 19.85
CA GLY A 231 -13.76 9.66 20.62
C GLY A 231 -12.37 9.05 20.43
N TYR A 232 -12.23 8.02 19.61
CA TYR A 232 -10.98 7.27 19.46
C TYR A 232 -10.28 7.57 18.14
N ARG A 233 -8.95 7.63 18.21
CA ARG A 233 -8.08 7.50 17.05
C ARG A 233 -8.40 6.19 16.29
N PRO A 234 -8.66 6.22 14.96
CA PRO A 234 -8.88 5.02 14.16
C PRO A 234 -7.75 3.99 14.31
N PHE A 235 -8.11 2.71 14.36
CA PHE A 235 -7.23 1.57 14.58
C PHE A 235 -6.30 1.71 15.78
N ARG A 236 -6.77 2.30 16.91
CA ARG A 236 -6.01 2.53 18.15
C ARG A 236 -5.21 1.32 18.67
N LYS A 237 -5.63 0.09 18.34
CA LYS A 237 -4.99 -1.19 18.70
C LYS A 237 -4.00 -1.70 17.63
N SER A 238 -3.57 -0.88 16.67
CA SER A 238 -2.70 -1.28 15.56
C SER A 238 -1.84 -0.14 15.04
N ASP A 239 -0.53 -0.38 14.88
CA ASP A 239 0.39 0.60 14.31
C ASP A 239 0.09 0.90 12.83
N TYR A 240 0.31 2.14 12.42
CA TYR A 240 -0.01 2.65 11.07
C TYR A 240 1.05 2.22 10.02
N GLY A 241 1.35 0.92 9.96
CA GLY A 241 2.32 0.31 9.04
C GLY A 241 1.68 -0.52 7.92
N LEU A 242 2.52 -1.21 7.15
CA LEU A 242 2.11 -2.05 6.02
C LEU A 242 1.09 -3.13 6.40
N GLY A 243 1.15 -3.67 7.63
CA GLY A 243 0.16 -4.62 8.13
C GLY A 243 -1.27 -4.05 8.16
N LEU A 244 -1.44 -2.81 8.64
CA LEU A 244 -2.73 -2.14 8.64
C LEU A 244 -3.20 -1.78 7.20
N MET A 245 -2.27 -1.40 6.32
CA MET A 245 -2.57 -1.17 4.90
C MET A 245 -3.17 -2.43 4.24
N LEU A 246 -2.55 -3.59 4.49
CA LEU A 246 -3.03 -4.89 3.99
C LEU A 246 -4.39 -5.29 4.60
N TYR A 247 -4.64 -5.00 5.88
CA TYR A 247 -5.95 -5.24 6.49
C TYR A 247 -7.06 -4.34 5.91
N ILE A 248 -6.80 -3.04 5.71
CA ILE A 248 -7.79 -2.11 5.12
C ILE A 248 -8.08 -2.50 3.65
N LEU A 249 -7.05 -2.95 2.91
CA LEU A 249 -7.19 -3.56 1.58
C LEU A 249 -8.02 -4.85 1.60
N SER A 250 -7.83 -5.72 2.59
CA SER A 250 -8.64 -6.94 2.76
C SER A 250 -10.06 -6.67 3.33
N GLY A 251 -10.53 -5.42 3.27
CA GLY A 251 -11.87 -5.03 3.69
C GLY A 251 -12.05 -4.73 5.18
N LYS A 252 -11.00 -4.77 6.02
CA LYS A 252 -11.12 -4.44 7.44
C LYS A 252 -11.52 -2.97 7.61
N ARG A 253 -12.49 -2.72 8.49
CA ARG A 253 -12.94 -1.41 8.96
C ARG A 253 -12.98 -1.39 10.48
N GLU A 254 -13.38 -0.27 11.05
CA GLU A 254 -13.64 -0.18 12.49
C GLU A 254 -14.98 -0.81 12.87
N GLU A 255 -15.08 -1.16 14.14
CA GLU A 255 -16.31 -1.68 14.75
C GLU A 255 -17.30 -0.53 15.01
N ILE A 256 -18.60 -0.78 14.85
CA ILE A 256 -19.65 0.19 15.17
C ILE A 256 -19.71 0.32 16.70
N ILE A 257 -19.69 1.55 17.22
CA ILE A 257 -19.67 1.81 18.66
C ILE A 257 -21.10 1.84 19.22
N ASP A 258 -21.35 1.04 20.25
CA ASP A 258 -22.61 1.01 20.99
C ASP A 258 -23.01 2.42 21.47
N GLY A 259 -24.28 2.79 21.29
CA GLY A 259 -24.77 4.15 21.57
C GLY A 259 -24.63 5.15 20.42
N THR A 260 -24.07 4.75 19.28
CA THR A 260 -24.14 5.53 18.02
C THR A 260 -25.55 5.43 17.40
N PRO A 261 -26.20 6.54 17.01
CA PRO A 261 -27.44 6.52 16.22
C PRO A 261 -27.28 5.72 14.93
N ILE A 262 -28.24 4.84 14.62
CA ILE A 262 -28.10 3.88 13.53
C ILE A 262 -27.96 4.55 12.17
N GLU A 263 -28.61 5.69 11.97
CA GLU A 263 -28.49 6.54 10.78
C GLU A 263 -27.09 7.16 10.63
N TYR A 264 -26.42 7.50 11.74
CA TYR A 264 -25.04 8.03 11.74
C TYR A 264 -24.02 6.94 11.43
N SER A 265 -24.17 5.75 12.01
CA SER A 265 -23.29 4.61 11.70
C SER A 265 -23.50 4.09 10.27
N ASN A 266 -24.74 4.06 9.79
CA ASN A 266 -25.03 3.77 8.38
C ASN A 266 -24.30 4.78 7.48
N LEU A 267 -24.38 6.08 7.78
CA LEU A 267 -23.72 7.11 6.98
C LEU A 267 -22.19 6.94 6.92
N TYR A 268 -21.49 6.72 8.04
CA TYR A 268 -20.04 6.52 7.96
C TYR A 268 -19.64 5.19 7.31
N THR A 269 -20.45 4.14 7.45
CA THR A 269 -20.18 2.86 6.77
C THR A 269 -20.36 2.93 5.25
N GLU A 270 -21.34 3.70 4.77
CA GLU A 270 -21.50 4.02 3.35
C GLU A 270 -20.31 4.85 2.81
N CYS A 271 -19.85 5.84 3.57
CA CYS A 271 -18.68 6.66 3.20
C CYS A 271 -17.39 5.85 3.04
N TRP A 272 -17.16 4.81 3.85
CA TRP A 272 -15.88 4.06 3.86
C TRP A 272 -15.84 2.79 2.98
N LYS A 273 -16.82 2.59 2.08
CA LYS A 273 -16.86 1.45 1.14
C LYS A 273 -15.58 1.34 0.29
N TYR A 274 -15.24 0.12 -0.12
CA TYR A 274 -14.01 -0.13 -0.88
C TYR A 274 -14.04 0.58 -2.24
N GLU A 275 -15.12 0.41 -3.01
CA GLU A 275 -15.24 1.01 -4.33
C GLU A 275 -15.70 2.49 -4.27
N PRO A 276 -14.94 3.44 -4.84
CA PRO A 276 -15.26 4.88 -4.74
C PRO A 276 -16.61 5.28 -5.35
N ASN A 277 -17.12 4.52 -6.31
CA ASN A 277 -18.44 4.74 -6.91
C ASN A 277 -19.61 4.19 -6.07
N GLU A 278 -19.35 3.40 -5.03
CA GLU A 278 -20.38 2.93 -4.08
C GLU A 278 -20.55 3.89 -2.90
N ARG A 279 -19.60 4.82 -2.69
CA ARG A 279 -19.64 5.83 -1.64
C ARG A 279 -20.60 6.97 -2.05
N PRO A 280 -21.30 7.65 -1.11
CA PRO A 280 -22.06 8.87 -1.40
C PRO A 280 -21.17 10.01 -1.91
N SER A 281 -21.75 11.08 -2.45
CA SER A 281 -21.08 12.37 -2.67
C SER A 281 -21.10 13.20 -1.39
N MET A 282 -20.24 14.23 -1.30
CA MET A 282 -20.27 15.12 -0.13
C MET A 282 -21.62 15.83 0.04
N GLN A 283 -22.32 16.16 -1.05
CA GLN A 283 -23.66 16.75 -1.02
C GLN A 283 -24.69 15.78 -0.42
N GLU A 284 -24.60 14.49 -0.73
CA GLU A 284 -25.45 13.45 -0.11
C GLU A 284 -25.10 13.22 1.37
N VAL A 285 -23.81 13.26 1.74
CA VAL A 285 -23.36 13.16 3.15
C VAL A 285 -23.87 14.35 3.97
N VAL A 286 -23.74 15.56 3.43
CA VAL A 286 -24.23 16.79 4.03
C VAL A 286 -25.76 16.77 4.16
N LEU A 287 -26.48 16.31 3.14
CA LEU A 287 -27.93 16.14 3.18
C LEU A 287 -28.33 15.14 4.27
N ALA A 288 -27.68 13.98 4.35
CA ALA A 288 -27.97 12.94 5.34
C ALA A 288 -27.77 13.42 6.79
N LEU A 289 -26.70 14.18 7.06
CA LEU A 289 -26.50 14.81 8.38
C LEU A 289 -27.60 15.84 8.68
N LYS A 290 -27.94 16.70 7.70
CA LYS A 290 -28.99 17.72 7.84
C LYS A 290 -30.38 17.10 8.06
N THR A 291 -30.74 16.02 7.38
CA THR A 291 -32.06 15.35 7.53
C THR A 291 -32.20 14.58 8.84
N THR A 292 -31.12 13.97 9.32
CA THR A 292 -31.16 13.09 10.50
C THR A 292 -31.12 13.87 11.81
N PHE A 293 -30.33 14.96 11.86
CA PHE A 293 -30.05 15.70 13.11
C PHE A 293 -30.65 17.12 13.17
N SER A 294 -31.51 17.50 12.22
CA SER A 294 -32.37 18.68 12.42
C SER A 294 -33.42 18.42 13.49
N PRO A 295 -33.73 19.41 14.36
CA PRO A 295 -34.81 19.28 15.35
C PRO A 295 -36.16 19.12 14.62
N LYS A 296 -36.87 18.04 14.93
CA LYS A 296 -38.19 17.75 14.33
C LYS A 296 -39.19 18.86 14.68
N ILE A 297 -39.62 19.62 13.67
CA ILE A 297 -40.81 20.46 13.79
C ILE A 297 -42.02 19.55 14.00
N ILE A 298 -42.58 19.57 15.21
CA ILE A 298 -43.70 18.70 15.59
C ILE A 298 -44.99 19.27 14.97
N ILE A 299 -45.32 18.81 13.76
CA ILE A 299 -46.66 18.97 13.19
C ILE A 299 -47.61 18.02 13.92
N ARG A 300 -48.25 18.50 14.99
CA ARG A 300 -49.41 17.83 15.59
C ARG A 300 -50.63 18.00 14.68
N ASN A 301 -50.84 17.02 13.79
CA ASN A 301 -52.16 16.85 13.20
C ASN A 301 -53.13 16.44 14.31
N PHE A 302 -54.05 17.34 14.66
CA PHE A 302 -55.25 16.97 15.42
C PHE A 302 -56.15 16.12 14.51
N ASN A 303 -56.47 14.89 14.92
CA ASN A 303 -57.84 14.40 15.01
C ASN A 303 -57.95 13.01 15.67
N GLU A 304 -59.01 12.86 16.47
CA GLU A 304 -59.72 11.60 16.82
C GLU A 304 -58.95 10.45 17.51
N ASP A 305 -58.49 10.73 18.72
CA ASP A 305 -59.14 10.24 19.95
C ASP A 305 -59.97 8.93 19.88
N LYS A 306 -59.48 7.83 20.50
CA LYS A 306 -60.15 7.24 21.70
C LYS A 306 -59.49 5.98 22.30
N ARG A 307 -59.54 5.93 23.65
CA ARG A 307 -59.41 4.76 24.55
C ARG A 307 -58.00 4.14 24.65
N TYR A 308 -57.44 3.83 25.83
CA TYR A 308 -57.98 3.93 27.20
C TYR A 308 -56.86 3.99 28.29
N SER A 309 -57.11 4.81 29.32
CA SER A 309 -56.97 4.50 30.77
C SER A 309 -55.59 4.24 31.41
N LEU A 310 -55.28 4.70 32.65
CA LEU A 310 -55.76 5.82 33.50
C LEU A 310 -54.76 5.98 34.68
N LEU A 311 -54.19 7.19 34.89
CA LEU A 311 -53.83 7.77 36.21
C LEU A 311 -52.85 7.00 37.14
N SER A 312 -52.43 7.49 38.33
CA SER A 312 -51.84 8.78 38.76
C SER A 312 -51.04 8.48 40.08
N GLU A 313 -50.40 9.36 40.88
CA GLU A 313 -50.35 10.83 41.04
C GLU A 313 -49.21 11.22 42.01
N LYS A 314 -49.00 12.54 42.25
CA LYS A 314 -48.33 13.15 43.44
C LYS A 314 -46.82 12.89 43.59
N HIS A 315 -46.00 13.74 44.23
CA HIS A 315 -46.11 15.09 44.81
C HIS A 315 -44.88 15.90 44.30
N GLN A 316 -44.63 17.20 44.50
CA GLN A 316 -45.37 18.46 44.75
C GLN A 316 -44.30 19.46 45.29
N GLN A 317 -44.34 20.73 44.84
CA GLN A 317 -43.66 21.92 45.41
C GLN A 317 -42.11 22.03 45.47
N ASN A 318 -41.63 22.97 44.65
CA ASN A 318 -40.52 23.89 44.93
C ASN A 318 -40.96 24.86 46.07
N PRO A 319 -40.09 25.34 47.00
CA PRO A 319 -39.28 26.53 46.71
C PRO A 319 -37.91 26.65 47.44
N GLU A 320 -36.93 27.26 46.77
CA GLU A 320 -36.11 28.37 47.33
C GLU A 320 -35.67 29.30 46.18
N LEU A 321 -35.40 30.57 46.50
CA LEU A 321 -35.23 31.67 45.55
C LEU A 321 -34.34 32.76 46.15
N ASN A 322 -33.26 33.18 45.46
CA ASN A 322 -32.62 34.50 45.48
C ASN A 322 -31.40 34.44 44.52
N LYS A 323 -31.23 35.20 43.41
CA LYS A 323 -31.67 36.58 43.04
C LYS A 323 -30.96 37.61 43.92
N VAL A 324 -30.18 38.57 43.39
CA VAL A 324 -30.48 39.73 42.49
C VAL A 324 -29.18 40.09 41.72
N MET A 325 -29.13 40.56 40.46
CA MET A 325 -29.56 41.88 39.90
C MET A 325 -29.57 41.77 38.34
N THR A 326 -30.70 41.86 37.61
CA THR A 326 -31.35 43.05 36.98
C THR A 326 -30.42 43.93 36.10
N MET A 327 -30.80 44.50 34.94
CA MET A 327 -32.09 44.71 34.21
C MET A 327 -31.76 44.99 32.71
N SER A 328 -32.65 45.16 31.71
CA SER A 328 -34.11 45.43 31.63
C SER A 328 -34.78 44.79 30.39
N ILE A 329 -36.08 45.04 30.17
CA ILE A 329 -36.95 44.49 29.11
C ILE A 329 -37.82 45.61 28.51
N ASN A 330 -38.25 45.48 27.25
CA ASN A 330 -39.59 45.85 26.69
C ASN A 330 -39.71 45.20 25.28
N ASN A 331 -40.71 44.35 24.97
CA ASN A 331 -42.15 44.60 24.74
C ASN A 331 -42.45 45.27 23.37
N ASP A 332 -43.47 44.90 22.60
CA ASP A 332 -44.74 44.18 22.91
C ASP A 332 -45.15 43.07 21.90
N ASN A 333 -46.20 42.33 22.24
CA ASN A 333 -46.83 41.29 21.40
C ASN A 333 -47.91 41.85 20.46
N ASN A 334 -48.11 41.21 19.30
CA ASN A 334 -49.46 40.84 18.86
C ASN A 334 -49.46 39.69 17.83
N CYS A 335 -50.59 39.00 17.67
CA CYS A 335 -50.67 37.75 16.91
C CYS A 335 -51.82 37.73 15.87
N LEU A 336 -51.58 37.05 14.74
CA LEU A 336 -52.53 36.60 13.71
C LEU A 336 -53.41 37.65 12.97
N THR A 337 -53.24 37.71 11.64
CA THR A 337 -54.39 37.61 10.71
C THR A 337 -53.99 36.73 9.50
N LEU A 338 -55.01 36.13 8.86
CA LEU A 338 -54.86 35.02 7.90
C LEU A 338 -54.92 35.52 6.44
N SER A 339 -53.85 36.15 5.93
CA SER A 339 -53.87 36.82 4.61
C SER A 339 -52.72 36.50 3.64
N ASN A 340 -51.57 35.99 4.10
CA ASN A 340 -50.34 35.90 3.29
C ASN A 340 -50.05 34.54 2.63
N LEU A 341 -51.08 33.71 2.35
CA LEU A 341 -50.87 32.45 1.60
C LEU A 341 -50.74 32.64 0.07
N ASN A 342 -51.22 33.76 -0.48
CA ASN A 342 -51.12 34.04 -1.93
C ASN A 342 -49.77 34.59 -2.39
N THR A 343 -48.92 35.11 -1.49
CA THR A 343 -47.59 35.63 -1.86
C THR A 343 -46.57 34.51 -2.09
N THR A 344 -46.68 33.38 -1.37
CA THR A 344 -45.74 32.25 -1.50
C THR A 344 -45.80 31.56 -2.87
N LEU A 345 -46.98 31.55 -3.52
CA LEU A 345 -47.14 30.98 -4.87
C LEU A 345 -46.52 31.87 -5.96
N ASN A 346 -46.69 33.20 -5.86
CA ASN A 346 -46.16 34.15 -6.86
C ASN A 346 -44.65 34.38 -6.77
N LEU A 347 -44.02 34.15 -5.61
CA LEU A 347 -42.56 34.28 -5.46
C LEU A 347 -41.81 33.18 -6.23
N ASN A 348 -42.37 31.96 -6.33
CA ASN A 348 -41.75 30.84 -7.05
C ASN A 348 -41.85 30.99 -8.57
N THR A 349 -42.98 31.46 -9.12
CA THR A 349 -43.08 31.77 -10.56
C THR A 349 -42.14 32.91 -10.95
N THR A 350 -42.06 33.96 -10.12
CA THR A 350 -41.16 35.10 -10.36
C THR A 350 -39.68 34.71 -10.27
N SER A 351 -39.28 33.84 -9.33
CA SER A 351 -37.89 33.37 -9.25
C SER A 351 -37.50 32.49 -10.44
N ILE A 352 -38.41 31.63 -10.93
CA ILE A 352 -38.21 30.83 -12.15
C ILE A 352 -38.06 31.74 -13.37
N ILE A 353 -38.92 32.75 -13.55
CA ILE A 353 -38.83 33.71 -14.66
C ILE A 353 -37.48 34.47 -14.62
N ASN A 354 -37.05 34.94 -13.45
CA ASN A 354 -35.76 35.63 -13.31
C ASN A 354 -34.56 34.69 -13.55
N ALA A 355 -34.65 33.42 -13.15
CA ALA A 355 -33.66 32.39 -13.46
C ALA A 355 -33.66 31.95 -14.95
N MET A 356 -34.70 32.31 -15.72
CA MET A 356 -34.75 32.11 -17.17
C MET A 356 -34.25 33.34 -17.95
N LEU A 357 -34.53 34.55 -17.47
CA LEU A 357 -33.99 35.79 -18.06
C LEU A 357 -32.46 35.85 -17.95
N SER A 358 -31.87 35.26 -16.91
CA SER A 358 -30.40 35.11 -16.79
C SER A 358 -29.80 34.08 -17.77
N ILE A 359 -30.60 33.19 -18.36
CA ILE A 359 -30.15 32.29 -19.44
C ILE A 359 -30.09 33.04 -20.79
N GLU A 360 -30.91 34.08 -21.00
CA GLU A 360 -30.80 34.92 -22.20
C GLU A 360 -29.58 35.85 -22.17
N SER A 361 -29.24 36.44 -21.02
CA SER A 361 -28.06 37.30 -20.89
C SER A 361 -26.73 36.54 -21.05
N LEU A 362 -26.69 35.25 -20.74
CA LEU A 362 -25.52 34.38 -20.89
C LEU A 362 -25.11 34.08 -22.34
N ASN A 363 -25.82 34.58 -23.36
CA ASN A 363 -25.43 34.46 -24.77
C ASN A 363 -24.68 35.67 -25.34
N ILE A 364 -24.51 36.78 -24.59
CA ILE A 364 -23.74 37.94 -25.03
C ILE A 364 -22.37 37.97 -24.33
N ASN A 365 -21.46 37.09 -24.76
CA ASN A 365 -20.01 37.37 -24.75
C ASN A 365 -19.20 36.28 -25.47
N VAL A 366 -18.81 36.56 -26.73
CA VAL A 366 -17.50 36.30 -27.37
C VAL A 366 -17.62 36.58 -28.87
N CYS A 367 -16.57 37.16 -29.46
CA CYS A 367 -16.45 37.48 -30.90
C CYS A 367 -17.32 38.61 -31.46
N GLU A 368 -17.23 39.81 -30.86
CA GLU A 368 -16.95 40.96 -31.73
C GLU A 368 -15.57 40.76 -32.42
N ASN A 369 -15.39 41.37 -33.60
CA ASN A 369 -14.21 41.24 -34.47
C ASN A 369 -14.06 39.93 -35.28
N GLN A 370 -15.07 39.60 -36.09
CA GLN A 370 -14.81 39.39 -37.51
C GLN A 370 -16.03 39.75 -38.39
N LEU A 371 -16.07 41.00 -38.84
CA LEU A 371 -17.06 41.50 -39.81
C LEU A 371 -16.74 40.98 -41.22
N THR A 372 -17.62 40.13 -41.77
CA THR A 372 -18.05 40.19 -43.19
C THR A 372 -19.25 39.27 -43.43
N ASN A 373 -20.17 39.72 -44.30
CA ASN A 373 -21.41 39.05 -44.74
C ASN A 373 -22.55 38.99 -43.70
N TYR A 374 -23.26 40.12 -43.56
CA TYR A 374 -24.47 40.29 -42.74
C TYR A 374 -25.65 40.70 -43.64
N GLN A 375 -26.46 39.76 -44.13
CA GLN A 375 -27.75 40.08 -44.78
C GLN A 375 -28.89 39.08 -44.47
N ASP A 376 -28.64 37.77 -44.40
CA ASP A 376 -29.72 36.75 -44.33
C ASP A 376 -30.40 36.55 -42.96
N TRP A 377 -30.23 37.49 -42.00
CA TRP A 377 -30.84 37.39 -40.67
C TRP A 377 -31.73 38.60 -40.33
N LYS A 378 -32.78 38.80 -41.14
CA LYS A 378 -33.73 39.92 -40.97
C LYS A 378 -35.22 39.58 -41.11
N SER A 379 -35.57 38.30 -41.32
CA SER A 379 -36.95 37.84 -41.56
C SER A 379 -37.68 37.32 -40.30
N ASN A 380 -36.97 36.70 -39.34
CA ASN A 380 -37.59 36.05 -38.18
C ASN A 380 -37.61 36.95 -36.93
N ARG A 381 -38.33 38.07 -36.98
CA ARG A 381 -38.55 38.95 -35.80
C ARG A 381 -40.02 39.11 -35.39
N THR A 382 -40.94 38.43 -36.07
CA THR A 382 -42.40 38.55 -35.89
C THR A 382 -43.04 37.47 -35.02
N SER A 383 -42.34 36.37 -34.73
CA SER A 383 -42.83 35.30 -33.82
C SER A 383 -42.50 35.53 -32.35
N SER A 384 -41.50 36.36 -32.02
CA SER A 384 -41.12 36.67 -30.64
C SER A 384 -42.03 37.71 -29.97
N GLN A 385 -42.61 38.63 -30.73
CA GLN A 385 -43.33 39.78 -30.16
C GLN A 385 -44.73 39.37 -29.65
N ASN A 386 -45.50 38.64 -30.46
CA ASN A 386 -46.84 38.15 -30.12
C ASN A 386 -46.86 37.21 -28.89
N TYR A 387 -45.71 36.70 -28.45
CA TYR A 387 -45.61 35.86 -27.25
C TYR A 387 -45.58 36.69 -25.96
N ILE A 388 -45.12 37.94 -26.02
CA ILE A 388 -45.12 38.87 -24.88
C ILE A 388 -46.52 39.46 -24.69
N ASP A 389 -47.20 39.83 -25.78
CA ASP A 389 -48.54 40.44 -25.73
C ASP A 389 -49.63 39.47 -25.24
N ASN A 390 -49.42 38.15 -25.36
CA ASN A 390 -50.30 37.14 -24.76
C ASN A 390 -50.08 36.91 -23.24
N LEU A 391 -48.92 37.32 -22.70
CA LEU A 391 -48.61 37.13 -21.27
C LEU A 391 -49.25 38.20 -20.36
N SER A 392 -49.76 39.30 -20.93
CA SER A 392 -50.36 40.43 -20.17
C SER A 392 -51.87 40.34 -19.97
N ILE A 393 -52.55 39.37 -20.60
CA ILE A 393 -54.03 39.28 -20.65
C ILE A 393 -54.60 38.14 -19.79
N ALA A 394 -53.78 37.14 -19.41
CA ALA A 394 -54.23 35.92 -18.74
C ALA A 394 -54.24 35.99 -17.19
N SER A 395 -54.74 37.08 -16.59
CA SER A 395 -54.84 37.22 -15.13
C SER A 395 -56.00 36.45 -14.48
N ASP A 396 -57.08 36.20 -15.24
CA ASP A 396 -58.37 35.73 -14.68
C ASP A 396 -58.84 34.39 -15.27
N GLN A 397 -58.12 33.31 -14.94
CA GLN A 397 -58.69 31.95 -14.84
C GLN A 397 -57.74 30.96 -14.14
N THR A 398 -58.25 30.25 -13.14
CA THR A 398 -57.50 29.35 -12.24
C THR A 398 -57.20 27.95 -12.82
N SER A 399 -57.19 27.81 -14.15
CA SER A 399 -56.94 26.56 -14.88
C SER A 399 -55.61 26.54 -15.67
N SER A 400 -54.88 27.66 -15.72
CA SER A 400 -53.76 27.88 -16.67
C SER A 400 -52.36 27.48 -16.15
N SER A 401 -52.17 27.34 -14.84
CA SER A 401 -50.83 27.24 -14.22
C SER A 401 -50.02 26.03 -14.68
N ASN A 402 -50.63 24.83 -14.76
CA ASN A 402 -49.95 23.63 -15.25
C ASN A 402 -49.59 23.75 -16.75
N GLY A 403 -50.47 24.31 -17.58
CA GLY A 403 -50.21 24.47 -19.02
C GLY A 403 -49.03 25.42 -19.31
N LEU A 404 -48.85 26.43 -18.47
CA LEU A 404 -47.65 27.29 -18.48
C LEU A 404 -46.37 26.51 -18.13
N ILE A 405 -46.41 25.67 -17.10
CA ILE A 405 -45.24 24.86 -16.68
C ILE A 405 -44.86 23.84 -17.76
N GLU A 406 -45.83 23.13 -18.34
CA GLU A 406 -45.60 22.17 -19.43
C GLU A 406 -44.97 22.84 -20.67
N SER A 407 -45.48 24.02 -21.09
CA SER A 407 -44.92 24.74 -22.25
C SER A 407 -43.48 25.23 -22.01
N VAL A 408 -43.17 25.59 -20.75
CA VAL A 408 -41.83 26.01 -20.33
C VAL A 408 -40.84 24.83 -20.33
N TYR A 409 -41.22 23.65 -19.85
CA TYR A 409 -40.34 22.46 -19.92
C TYR A 409 -40.12 22.00 -21.38
N GLY A 410 -41.13 22.06 -22.24
CA GLY A 410 -40.97 21.82 -23.67
C GLY A 410 -39.95 22.78 -24.31
N ALA A 411 -40.13 24.09 -24.10
CA ALA A 411 -39.23 25.11 -24.66
C ALA A 411 -37.77 25.02 -24.15
N VAL A 412 -37.54 24.57 -22.91
CA VAL A 412 -36.19 24.27 -22.38
C VAL A 412 -35.62 23.01 -23.03
N THR A 413 -36.42 21.94 -23.14
CA THR A 413 -36.03 20.67 -23.74
C THR A 413 -35.61 20.86 -25.21
N ASP A 414 -36.39 21.59 -25.99
CA ASP A 414 -36.08 21.95 -27.37
C ASP A 414 -34.75 22.72 -27.48
N LYS A 415 -34.52 23.70 -26.60
CA LYS A 415 -33.25 24.46 -26.58
C LYS A 415 -32.06 23.57 -26.24
N LEU A 416 -32.19 22.62 -25.32
CA LEU A 416 -31.13 21.66 -24.97
C LEU A 416 -30.84 20.68 -26.11
N ILE A 417 -31.87 20.05 -26.69
CA ILE A 417 -31.76 19.12 -27.83
C ILE A 417 -31.04 19.79 -29.00
N ASN A 418 -31.49 20.98 -29.42
CA ASN A 418 -30.88 21.72 -30.52
C ASN A 418 -29.43 22.14 -30.22
N TYR A 419 -29.11 22.48 -28.96
CA TYR A 419 -27.74 22.79 -28.54
C TYR A 419 -26.81 21.56 -28.60
N ILE A 420 -27.28 20.40 -28.13
CA ILE A 420 -26.51 19.14 -28.14
C ILE A 420 -26.26 18.70 -29.59
N ILE A 421 -27.28 18.67 -30.43
CA ILE A 421 -27.15 18.31 -31.86
C ILE A 421 -26.14 19.24 -32.54
N LYS A 422 -26.31 20.56 -32.42
CA LYS A 422 -25.39 21.56 -33.00
C LYS A 422 -23.94 21.40 -32.53
N LYS A 423 -23.72 20.95 -31.29
CA LYS A 423 -22.38 20.68 -30.76
C LYS A 423 -21.81 19.37 -31.31
N HIS A 424 -22.61 18.32 -31.38
CA HIS A 424 -22.21 17.02 -31.92
C HIS A 424 -21.87 17.12 -33.41
N ASP A 425 -22.68 17.83 -34.20
CA ASP A 425 -22.44 18.15 -35.61
C ASP A 425 -21.17 18.99 -35.82
N GLY A 426 -20.82 19.87 -34.88
CA GLY A 426 -19.53 20.58 -34.85
C GLY A 426 -18.31 19.68 -34.62
N GLY A 427 -18.53 18.44 -34.18
CA GLY A 427 -17.48 17.44 -33.95
C GLY A 427 -17.04 17.32 -32.50
N ILE A 428 -17.97 17.30 -31.53
CA ILE A 428 -17.69 16.67 -30.23
C ILE A 428 -18.04 15.18 -30.29
N ASN A 429 -17.37 14.36 -29.48
CA ASN A 429 -17.61 12.91 -29.39
C ASN A 429 -18.71 12.57 -28.35
N PHE A 430 -19.12 11.29 -28.29
CA PHE A 430 -20.16 10.81 -27.37
C PHE A 430 -19.83 11.07 -25.88
N ASP A 431 -18.56 11.01 -25.47
CA ASP A 431 -18.15 11.22 -24.07
C ASP A 431 -18.22 12.72 -23.70
N GLN A 432 -17.90 13.60 -24.66
CA GLN A 432 -18.01 15.05 -24.53
C GLN A 432 -19.48 15.53 -24.54
N VAL A 433 -20.40 14.76 -25.15
CA VAL A 433 -21.84 15.02 -25.05
C VAL A 433 -22.31 14.82 -23.61
N GLN A 434 -21.88 13.76 -22.92
CA GLN A 434 -22.18 13.54 -21.50
C GLN A 434 -21.77 14.75 -20.65
N GLN A 435 -20.47 15.11 -20.70
CA GLN A 435 -19.91 16.24 -19.95
C GLN A 435 -20.62 17.59 -20.24
N LEU A 436 -21.16 17.75 -21.45
CA LEU A 436 -21.91 18.92 -21.86
C LEU A 436 -23.34 18.92 -21.34
N ILE A 437 -23.99 17.75 -21.25
CA ILE A 437 -25.30 17.56 -20.62
C ILE A 437 -25.18 17.77 -19.11
N ASP A 438 -24.23 17.08 -18.44
CA ASP A 438 -23.97 17.20 -17.00
C ASP A 438 -23.77 18.67 -16.61
N LYS A 439 -22.87 19.37 -17.32
CA LYS A 439 -22.61 20.80 -17.09
C LYS A 439 -23.83 21.70 -17.31
N LYS A 440 -24.78 21.29 -18.16
CA LYS A 440 -26.03 22.04 -18.37
C LYS A 440 -27.12 21.69 -17.38
N ILE A 441 -27.19 20.46 -16.89
CA ILE A 441 -28.12 20.04 -15.83
C ILE A 441 -27.68 20.62 -14.48
N LEU A 442 -26.37 20.68 -14.19
CA LEU A 442 -25.81 21.39 -13.03
C LEU A 442 -26.15 22.90 -13.04
N GLN A 443 -26.34 23.51 -14.21
CA GLN A 443 -26.81 24.90 -14.35
C GLN A 443 -28.34 25.06 -14.21
N LEU A 444 -29.11 23.96 -14.18
CA LEU A 444 -30.56 23.91 -14.03
C LEU A 444 -30.94 23.31 -12.66
N ASN A 445 -30.18 23.71 -11.63
CA ASN A 445 -30.12 23.04 -10.33
C ASN A 445 -31.52 22.80 -9.70
N GLN A 446 -31.67 21.66 -9.02
CA GLN A 446 -32.91 21.10 -8.44
C GLN A 446 -34.00 20.54 -9.40
N ASN A 447 -33.88 20.57 -10.73
CA ASN A 447 -34.98 20.15 -11.63
C ASN A 447 -34.70 18.94 -12.56
N SER A 448 -33.58 18.21 -12.42
CA SER A 448 -33.27 17.01 -13.22
C SER A 448 -34.39 15.96 -13.21
N ASN A 449 -34.88 15.62 -12.02
CA ASN A 449 -35.86 14.55 -11.86
C ASN A 449 -37.24 14.97 -12.37
N LYS A 450 -37.59 16.27 -12.26
CA LYS A 450 -38.83 16.81 -12.85
C LYS A 450 -38.77 16.85 -14.38
N LEU A 451 -37.61 17.15 -14.95
CA LEU A 451 -37.39 17.07 -16.40
C LEU A 451 -37.47 15.61 -16.90
N LEU A 452 -36.92 14.65 -16.15
CA LEU A 452 -37.04 13.22 -16.44
C LEU A 452 -38.51 12.73 -16.35
N ASP A 453 -39.24 13.16 -15.33
CA ASP A 453 -40.68 12.94 -15.15
C ASP A 453 -41.49 13.53 -16.32
N TRP A 454 -41.16 14.76 -16.73
CA TRP A 454 -41.81 15.46 -17.83
C TRP A 454 -41.57 14.76 -19.16
N LEU A 455 -40.31 14.39 -19.46
CA LEU A 455 -39.95 13.60 -20.64
C LEU A 455 -40.65 12.25 -20.66
N SER A 456 -40.72 11.55 -19.52
CA SER A 456 -41.37 10.24 -19.41
C SER A 456 -42.88 10.29 -19.65
N LYS A 457 -43.51 11.48 -19.54
CA LYS A 457 -44.93 11.72 -19.84
C LYS A 457 -45.14 12.27 -21.26
N ASN A 458 -44.20 13.07 -21.77
CA ASN A 458 -44.25 13.72 -23.08
C ASN A 458 -43.36 12.99 -24.11
N GLN A 459 -43.81 11.82 -24.58
CA GLN A 459 -43.08 10.95 -25.53
C GLN A 459 -43.58 11.04 -26.99
N ASP A 460 -44.52 11.95 -27.30
CA ASP A 460 -45.14 12.03 -28.64
C ASP A 460 -44.19 12.50 -29.75
N GLU A 461 -43.15 13.26 -29.41
CA GLU A 461 -42.07 13.61 -30.33
C GLU A 461 -40.89 12.62 -30.23
N SER A 462 -40.47 12.05 -31.37
CA SER A 462 -39.32 11.16 -31.43
C SER A 462 -38.01 11.81 -30.93
N ARG A 463 -37.91 13.15 -30.97
CA ARG A 463 -36.80 13.92 -30.39
C ARG A 463 -36.76 13.84 -28.86
N TYR A 464 -37.92 13.83 -28.19
CA TYR A 464 -38.02 13.65 -26.72
C TYR A 464 -37.79 12.19 -26.31
N VAL A 465 -38.22 11.22 -27.12
CA VAL A 465 -37.88 9.79 -26.93
C VAL A 465 -36.36 9.58 -27.00
N TRP A 466 -35.67 10.19 -27.97
CA TRP A 466 -34.20 10.16 -28.05
C TRP A 466 -33.54 10.84 -26.86
N PHE A 467 -34.02 12.01 -26.47
CA PHE A 467 -33.43 12.77 -25.37
C PHE A 467 -33.58 12.04 -24.03
N LEU A 468 -34.74 11.43 -23.77
CA LEU A 468 -34.92 10.49 -22.65
C LEU A 468 -33.95 9.31 -22.74
N GLY A 469 -33.76 8.75 -23.94
CA GLY A 469 -32.75 7.72 -24.20
C GLY A 469 -31.33 8.14 -23.82
N LEU A 470 -30.94 9.41 -23.96
CA LEU A 470 -29.63 9.90 -23.48
C LEU A 470 -29.51 9.83 -21.96
N PHE A 471 -30.57 10.11 -21.20
CA PHE A 471 -30.53 10.00 -19.74
C PHE A 471 -30.28 8.55 -19.30
N TYR A 472 -30.93 7.58 -19.96
CA TYR A 472 -30.67 6.14 -19.74
C TYR A 472 -29.33 5.65 -20.31
N TYR A 473 -28.75 6.30 -21.33
CA TYR A 473 -27.44 5.96 -21.88
C TYR A 473 -26.26 6.45 -21.02
N TYR A 474 -26.45 7.59 -20.34
CA TYR A 474 -25.45 8.25 -19.49
C TYR A 474 -25.71 8.13 -17.98
N ASN A 475 -26.75 7.38 -17.58
CA ASN A 475 -27.20 7.17 -16.19
C ASN A 475 -27.52 8.46 -15.42
N ILE A 476 -28.21 9.40 -16.06
CA ILE A 476 -28.52 10.73 -15.50
C ILE A 476 -29.85 10.68 -14.75
N GLY A 477 -29.80 10.76 -13.42
CA GLY A 477 -30.99 10.85 -12.56
C GLY A 477 -31.86 9.59 -12.52
N ILE A 478 -31.28 8.43 -12.81
CA ILE A 478 -31.97 7.14 -12.90
C ILE A 478 -31.24 6.13 -12.01
N GLU A 479 -31.96 5.46 -11.12
CA GLU A 479 -31.39 4.51 -10.14
C GLU A 479 -31.12 3.11 -10.72
N GLU A 480 -31.76 2.75 -11.85
CA GLU A 480 -31.71 1.40 -12.42
C GLU A 480 -31.11 1.36 -13.85
N ASN A 481 -29.96 0.69 -13.98
CA ASN A 481 -29.17 0.59 -15.22
C ASN A 481 -29.80 -0.35 -16.29
N SER A 482 -30.91 0.07 -16.91
CA SER A 482 -31.54 -0.72 -18.00
C SER A 482 -30.99 -0.36 -19.38
N TYR A 483 -29.85 -0.96 -19.73
CA TYR A 483 -29.22 -0.90 -21.06
C TYR A 483 -30.14 -1.40 -22.19
N ILE A 484 -31.11 -2.26 -21.88
CA ILE A 484 -32.16 -2.70 -22.81
C ILE A 484 -33.10 -1.53 -23.12
N LYS A 485 -33.61 -0.85 -22.10
CA LYS A 485 -34.52 0.30 -22.23
C LYS A 485 -33.88 1.46 -23.00
N THR A 486 -32.58 1.69 -22.81
CA THR A 486 -31.79 2.63 -23.63
C THR A 486 -31.84 2.29 -25.12
N PHE A 487 -31.60 1.02 -25.46
CA PHE A 487 -31.63 0.54 -26.84
C PHE A 487 -33.05 0.61 -27.43
N GLU A 488 -34.08 0.28 -26.65
CA GLU A 488 -35.49 0.39 -27.05
C GLU A 488 -35.91 1.84 -27.35
N LEU A 489 -35.53 2.80 -26.49
CA LEU A 489 -35.80 4.23 -26.69
C LEU A 489 -35.13 4.76 -27.97
N PHE A 490 -33.85 4.44 -28.19
CA PHE A 490 -33.17 4.80 -29.43
C PHE A 490 -33.76 4.09 -30.66
N LEU A 491 -34.15 2.82 -30.56
CA LEU A 491 -34.77 2.07 -31.65
C LEU A 491 -36.14 2.66 -32.05
N ASN A 492 -36.99 2.98 -31.06
CA ASN A 492 -38.27 3.64 -31.28
C ASN A 492 -38.08 4.99 -31.98
N SER A 493 -37.24 5.86 -31.43
CA SER A 493 -36.95 7.18 -32.00
C SER A 493 -36.33 7.12 -33.40
N ALA A 494 -35.40 6.17 -33.64
CA ALA A 494 -34.73 5.97 -34.92
C ALA A 494 -35.66 5.39 -36.00
N ASN A 495 -36.66 4.59 -35.61
CA ASN A 495 -37.74 4.16 -36.50
C ASN A 495 -38.66 5.33 -36.87
N ASN A 496 -38.99 6.18 -35.91
CA ASN A 496 -39.71 7.46 -36.10
C ASN A 496 -38.81 8.59 -36.68
N ASN A 497 -37.93 8.22 -37.61
CA ASN A 497 -37.05 9.06 -38.44
C ASN A 497 -36.20 10.13 -37.72
N CYS A 498 -35.98 10.03 -36.40
CA CYS A 498 -35.07 10.93 -35.71
C CYS A 498 -33.62 10.65 -36.11
N SER A 499 -33.04 11.51 -36.95
CA SER A 499 -31.72 11.25 -37.57
C SER A 499 -30.58 11.19 -36.55
N ILE A 500 -30.65 11.93 -35.45
CA ILE A 500 -29.67 11.81 -34.35
C ILE A 500 -29.87 10.51 -33.55
N ALA A 501 -31.09 10.01 -33.38
CA ALA A 501 -31.32 8.70 -32.75
C ALA A 501 -30.76 7.56 -33.61
N GLN A 502 -30.81 7.69 -34.94
CA GLN A 502 -30.20 6.73 -35.87
C GLN A 502 -28.65 6.67 -35.70
N VAL A 503 -28.00 7.79 -35.37
CA VAL A 503 -26.56 7.82 -35.01
C VAL A 503 -26.28 7.10 -33.69
N TYR A 504 -27.12 7.29 -32.66
CA TYR A 504 -26.98 6.60 -31.37
C TYR A 504 -27.31 5.10 -31.45
N LEU A 505 -28.33 4.71 -32.23
CA LEU A 505 -28.66 3.31 -32.49
C LEU A 505 -27.53 2.60 -33.27
N ALA A 506 -26.94 3.27 -34.27
CA ALA A 506 -25.76 2.75 -34.97
C ALA A 506 -24.57 2.54 -34.01
N LYS A 507 -24.37 3.45 -33.06
CA LYS A 507 -23.38 3.33 -31.97
C LYS A 507 -23.69 2.16 -31.04
N CYS A 508 -24.94 1.94 -30.64
CA CYS A 508 -25.34 0.76 -29.87
C CYS A 508 -25.05 -0.57 -30.60
N TYR A 509 -25.36 -0.66 -31.90
CA TYR A 509 -24.99 -1.83 -32.71
C TYR A 509 -23.48 -1.97 -32.95
N TYR A 510 -22.71 -0.89 -32.87
CA TYR A 510 -21.25 -0.94 -32.99
C TYR A 510 -20.59 -1.50 -31.73
N ASP A 511 -21.02 -1.04 -30.55
CA ASP A 511 -20.46 -1.46 -29.26
C ASP A 511 -21.03 -2.80 -28.75
N GLY A 512 -22.27 -3.14 -29.13
CA GLY A 512 -23.06 -4.16 -28.44
C GLY A 512 -23.74 -3.63 -27.17
N TYR A 513 -24.18 -2.37 -27.17
CA TYR A 513 -24.86 -1.75 -26.04
C TYR A 513 -26.37 -2.03 -26.13
N GLY A 514 -26.92 -2.77 -25.16
CA GLY A 514 -28.34 -3.18 -25.17
C GLY A 514 -28.72 -4.22 -26.24
N THR A 515 -27.76 -4.65 -27.07
CA THR A 515 -27.97 -5.56 -28.19
C THR A 515 -26.65 -6.27 -28.56
N ASN A 516 -26.68 -7.22 -29.50
CA ASN A 516 -25.45 -7.83 -30.02
C ASN A 516 -24.74 -6.89 -31.01
N CYS A 517 -23.40 -6.92 -31.04
CA CYS A 517 -22.61 -6.15 -32.01
C CYS A 517 -22.89 -6.61 -33.45
N ASP A 518 -23.47 -5.72 -34.27
CA ASP A 518 -23.70 -5.94 -35.70
C ASP A 518 -23.18 -4.74 -36.52
N LYS A 519 -22.08 -4.97 -37.20
CA LYS A 519 -21.41 -3.98 -38.05
C LYS A 519 -22.20 -3.62 -39.31
N LYS A 520 -23.02 -4.54 -39.85
CA LYS A 520 -23.89 -4.25 -41.00
C LYS A 520 -25.03 -3.32 -40.58
N LEU A 521 -25.63 -3.56 -39.42
CA LEU A 521 -26.65 -2.66 -38.86
C LEU A 521 -26.04 -1.31 -38.46
N THR A 522 -24.83 -1.29 -37.91
CA THR A 522 -24.05 -0.05 -37.69
C THR A 522 -23.97 0.79 -38.97
N PHE A 523 -23.51 0.19 -40.09
CA PHE A 523 -23.41 0.88 -41.37
C PHE A 523 -24.77 1.34 -41.92
N TYR A 524 -25.78 0.47 -41.86
CA TYR A 524 -27.15 0.77 -42.28
C TYR A 524 -27.71 1.98 -41.53
N TRP A 525 -27.60 2.01 -40.21
CA TRP A 525 -28.15 3.09 -39.38
C TRP A 525 -27.37 4.40 -39.51
N TYR A 526 -26.03 4.37 -39.63
CA TYR A 526 -25.28 5.58 -39.97
C TYR A 526 -25.65 6.10 -41.36
N LYS A 527 -25.79 5.23 -42.38
CA LYS A 527 -26.25 5.67 -43.70
C LYS A 527 -27.66 6.28 -43.63
N LYS A 528 -28.61 5.59 -43.00
CA LYS A 528 -29.98 6.10 -42.83
C LYS A 528 -30.03 7.45 -42.11
N SER A 529 -29.12 7.69 -41.15
CA SER A 529 -28.98 9.00 -40.50
C SER A 529 -28.55 10.11 -41.47
N VAL A 530 -27.69 9.80 -42.44
CA VAL A 530 -27.24 10.73 -43.50
C VAL A 530 -28.32 10.97 -44.52
N ASP A 531 -29.04 9.91 -44.92
CA ASP A 531 -30.21 10.01 -45.81
C ASP A 531 -31.31 10.90 -45.16
N ASN A 532 -31.43 10.86 -43.82
CA ASN A 532 -32.26 11.77 -43.00
C ASN A 532 -31.51 13.05 -42.53
N GLY A 533 -30.46 13.47 -43.22
CA GLY A 533 -29.84 14.80 -43.09
C GLY A 533 -28.82 15.01 -41.97
N SER A 534 -28.49 14.00 -41.16
CA SER A 534 -27.53 14.14 -40.05
C SER A 534 -26.14 14.59 -40.52
N ILE A 535 -25.59 15.66 -39.93
CA ILE A 535 -24.26 16.17 -40.26
C ILE A 535 -23.18 15.30 -39.61
N ILE A 536 -23.31 14.97 -38.31
CA ILE A 536 -22.42 14.02 -37.63
C ILE A 536 -22.51 12.60 -38.25
N GLY A 537 -23.68 12.20 -38.76
CA GLY A 537 -23.84 10.95 -39.51
C GLY A 537 -22.88 10.84 -40.71
N LYS A 538 -22.62 11.95 -41.41
CA LYS A 538 -21.67 11.98 -42.56
C LYS A 538 -20.25 11.64 -42.11
N PHE A 539 -19.82 12.15 -40.96
CA PHE A 539 -18.50 11.81 -40.40
C PHE A 539 -18.42 10.30 -40.06
N TYR A 540 -19.42 9.75 -39.38
CA TYR A 540 -19.40 8.32 -39.04
C TYR A 540 -19.55 7.40 -40.26
N LEU A 541 -20.26 7.82 -41.31
CA LEU A 541 -20.32 7.10 -42.59
C LEU A 541 -18.94 7.08 -43.28
N GLY A 542 -18.24 8.22 -43.32
CA GLY A 542 -16.85 8.29 -43.81
C GLY A 542 -15.87 7.44 -43.00
N TYR A 543 -16.08 7.35 -41.68
CA TYR A 543 -15.33 6.47 -40.77
C TYR A 543 -15.60 4.98 -41.06
N CYS A 544 -16.85 4.60 -41.35
CA CYS A 544 -17.20 3.23 -41.73
C CYS A 544 -16.50 2.81 -43.02
N TYR A 545 -16.43 3.70 -44.01
CA TYR A 545 -15.69 3.48 -45.25
C TYR A 545 -14.16 3.47 -45.07
N GLU A 546 -13.60 4.21 -44.11
CA GLU A 546 -12.14 4.12 -43.83
C GLU A 546 -11.77 2.76 -43.21
N PHE A 547 -12.56 2.30 -42.23
CA PHE A 547 -12.19 1.17 -41.37
C PHE A 547 -12.86 -0.16 -41.72
N GLY A 548 -13.80 -0.20 -42.68
CA GLY A 548 -14.47 -1.43 -43.11
C GLY A 548 -15.55 -1.89 -42.14
N ILE A 549 -16.32 -0.95 -41.59
CA ILE A 549 -17.39 -1.22 -40.63
C ILE A 549 -18.67 -1.47 -41.43
N GLY A 550 -19.12 -2.73 -41.49
CA GLY A 550 -20.35 -3.14 -42.18
C GLY A 550 -20.25 -3.23 -43.71
N ILE A 551 -19.32 -2.50 -44.30
CA ILE A 551 -19.02 -2.46 -45.73
C ILE A 551 -17.52 -2.68 -45.97
N MET A 552 -17.11 -2.93 -47.22
CA MET A 552 -15.69 -2.97 -47.59
C MET A 552 -15.07 -1.56 -47.53
N ASN A 553 -13.80 -1.47 -47.15
CA ASN A 553 -13.07 -0.21 -47.09
C ASN A 553 -13.05 0.47 -48.47
N ASN A 554 -13.33 1.78 -48.51
CA ASN A 554 -13.29 2.60 -49.72
C ASN A 554 -12.77 4.00 -49.37
N GLU A 555 -11.52 4.30 -49.76
CA GLU A 555 -10.89 5.56 -49.38
C GLU A 555 -11.52 6.77 -50.10
N ASN A 556 -12.03 6.60 -51.33
CA ASN A 556 -12.69 7.67 -52.09
C ASN A 556 -13.99 8.10 -51.39
N GLU A 557 -14.84 7.14 -51.04
CA GLU A 557 -16.07 7.39 -50.26
C GLU A 557 -15.73 8.01 -48.90
N SER A 558 -14.73 7.46 -48.19
CA SER A 558 -14.30 7.99 -46.90
C SER A 558 -13.91 9.48 -46.98
N ALA A 559 -13.06 9.84 -47.94
CA ALA A 559 -12.62 11.22 -48.14
C ALA A 559 -13.76 12.14 -48.61
N TYR A 560 -14.69 11.64 -49.44
CA TYR A 560 -15.91 12.35 -49.83
C TYR A 560 -16.79 12.67 -48.62
N TRP A 561 -17.12 11.69 -47.78
CA TRP A 561 -17.98 11.89 -46.62
C TRP A 561 -17.33 12.77 -45.53
N TYR A 562 -16.00 12.67 -45.34
CA TYR A 562 -15.25 13.63 -44.51
C TYR A 562 -15.26 15.06 -45.11
N ASN A 563 -15.24 15.20 -46.44
CA ASN A 563 -15.36 16.49 -47.12
C ASN A 563 -16.75 17.12 -46.94
N GLU A 564 -17.83 16.36 -47.11
CA GLU A 564 -19.20 16.87 -46.91
C GLU A 564 -19.50 17.20 -45.44
N ALA A 565 -19.03 16.40 -44.49
CA ALA A 565 -19.10 16.73 -43.07
C ALA A 565 -18.26 17.99 -42.73
N SER A 566 -17.07 18.13 -43.32
CA SER A 566 -16.22 19.33 -43.14
C SER A 566 -16.81 20.60 -43.75
N LYS A 567 -17.61 20.52 -44.83
CA LYS A 567 -18.35 21.66 -45.38
C LYS A 567 -19.44 22.14 -44.42
N SER A 568 -20.14 21.20 -43.78
CA SER A 568 -21.13 21.47 -42.73
C SER A 568 -20.51 21.92 -41.38
N GLY A 569 -19.20 22.19 -41.33
CA GLY A 569 -18.52 22.77 -40.17
C GLY A 569 -17.93 21.75 -39.19
N ASN A 570 -18.07 20.44 -39.43
CA ASN A 570 -17.54 19.43 -38.51
C ASN A 570 -16.01 19.46 -38.44
N THR A 571 -15.48 19.75 -37.26
CA THR A 571 -14.04 19.99 -37.06
C THR A 571 -13.20 18.72 -37.06
N ILE A 572 -13.74 17.59 -36.57
CA ILE A 572 -13.07 16.29 -36.63
C ILE A 572 -13.00 15.80 -38.08
N ALA A 573 -14.10 15.87 -38.84
CA ALA A 573 -14.10 15.51 -40.26
C ALA A 573 -13.06 16.32 -41.06
N LYS A 574 -12.89 17.62 -40.74
CA LYS A 574 -11.84 18.46 -41.34
C LYS A 574 -10.42 18.02 -40.99
N LEU A 575 -10.20 17.45 -39.79
CA LEU A 575 -8.93 16.86 -39.38
C LEU A 575 -8.63 15.54 -40.12
N TYR A 576 -9.63 14.67 -40.25
CA TYR A 576 -9.52 13.43 -41.03
C TYR A 576 -9.30 13.72 -42.52
N LEU A 577 -10.01 14.69 -43.08
CA LEU A 577 -9.78 15.19 -44.44
C LEU A 577 -8.36 15.77 -44.64
N ALA A 578 -7.80 16.45 -43.64
CA ALA A 578 -6.40 16.88 -43.69
C ALA A 578 -5.42 15.69 -43.71
N ASN A 579 -5.72 14.60 -42.97
CA ASN A 579 -4.97 13.34 -43.07
C ASN A 579 -5.11 12.69 -44.46
N CYS A 580 -6.30 12.74 -45.08
CA CYS A 580 -6.51 12.27 -46.45
C CYS A 580 -5.59 13.00 -47.45
N TYR A 581 -5.61 14.35 -47.47
CA TYR A 581 -4.73 15.15 -48.33
C TYR A 581 -3.23 14.96 -48.03
N LYS A 582 -2.85 14.80 -46.75
CA LYS A 582 -1.45 14.53 -46.34
C LYS A 582 -0.94 13.18 -46.87
N LEU A 583 -1.79 12.18 -46.96
CA LEU A 583 -1.42 10.80 -47.30
C LEU A 583 -1.71 10.41 -48.75
N GLY A 584 -2.62 11.11 -49.44
CA GLY A 584 -3.14 10.70 -50.75
C GLY A 584 -4.22 9.61 -50.68
N LYS A 585 -4.99 9.57 -49.58
CA LYS A 585 -6.09 8.61 -49.36
C LYS A 585 -7.40 9.18 -49.89
N GLY A 586 -7.94 8.60 -50.96
CA GLY A 586 -9.24 9.01 -51.54
C GLY A 586 -9.27 10.38 -52.24
N VAL A 587 -8.16 11.12 -52.21
CA VAL A 587 -7.93 12.42 -52.85
C VAL A 587 -6.47 12.51 -53.26
N ASP A 588 -6.16 13.36 -54.24
CA ASP A 588 -4.77 13.67 -54.60
C ASP A 588 -3.99 14.19 -53.39
N LYS A 589 -2.71 13.80 -53.32
CA LYS A 589 -1.84 14.13 -52.19
C LYS A 589 -1.41 15.61 -52.24
N ASP A 590 -2.05 16.44 -51.42
CA ASP A 590 -1.75 17.86 -51.26
C ASP A 590 -1.33 18.18 -49.81
N GLU A 591 -0.02 18.11 -49.56
CA GLU A 591 0.54 18.45 -48.24
C GLU A 591 0.33 19.93 -47.87
N ILE A 592 0.22 20.84 -48.83
CA ILE A 592 0.06 22.29 -48.59
C ILE A 592 -1.37 22.57 -48.10
N LYS A 593 -2.37 21.92 -48.69
CA LYS A 593 -3.78 21.97 -48.26
C LYS A 593 -3.99 21.29 -46.92
N ALA A 594 -3.32 20.15 -46.68
CA ALA A 594 -3.27 19.53 -45.36
C ALA A 594 -2.68 20.48 -44.30
N PHE A 595 -1.51 21.08 -44.56
CA PHE A 595 -0.88 22.07 -43.68
C PHE A 595 -1.80 23.27 -43.39
N LYS A 596 -2.48 23.81 -44.41
CA LYS A 596 -3.49 24.88 -44.24
C LYS A 596 -4.63 24.45 -43.31
N TYR A 597 -5.14 23.22 -43.44
CA TYR A 597 -6.22 22.72 -42.59
C TYR A 597 -5.76 22.47 -41.15
N TYR A 598 -4.60 21.84 -40.93
CA TYR A 598 -4.03 21.71 -39.58
C TYR A 598 -3.79 23.09 -38.94
N LYS A 599 -3.32 24.09 -39.70
CA LYS A 599 -3.11 25.46 -39.19
C LYS A 599 -4.41 26.13 -38.74
N ILE A 600 -5.50 25.97 -39.48
CA ILE A 600 -6.83 26.50 -39.08
C ILE A 600 -7.33 25.81 -37.81
N LEU A 601 -7.29 24.47 -37.77
CA LEU A 601 -7.81 23.69 -36.64
C LEU A 601 -6.96 23.87 -35.37
N ALA A 602 -5.64 24.00 -35.50
CA ALA A 602 -4.72 24.24 -34.39
C ALA A 602 -4.89 25.63 -33.75
N ASN A 603 -5.26 26.62 -34.56
CA ASN A 603 -5.65 27.95 -34.09
C ASN A 603 -6.97 27.89 -33.29
N HIS A 604 -7.94 27.07 -33.72
CA HIS A 604 -9.17 26.76 -32.97
C HIS A 604 -8.94 25.79 -31.78
N GLU A 605 -7.74 25.80 -31.18
CA GLU A 605 -7.36 25.10 -29.96
C GLU A 605 -7.39 23.54 -30.02
N ILE A 606 -7.66 22.92 -31.17
CA ILE A 606 -7.78 21.45 -31.32
C ILE A 606 -6.41 20.78 -31.17
N SER A 607 -6.24 19.97 -30.12
CA SER A 607 -4.92 19.47 -29.68
C SER A 607 -4.27 18.49 -30.66
N ASP A 608 -5.03 17.63 -31.34
CA ASP A 608 -4.51 16.75 -32.40
C ASP A 608 -4.10 17.53 -33.66
N ALA A 609 -4.80 18.62 -33.98
CA ALA A 609 -4.38 19.51 -35.05
C ALA A 609 -3.09 20.27 -34.69
N GLN A 610 -2.91 20.64 -33.42
CA GLN A 610 -1.66 21.23 -32.91
C GLN A 610 -0.50 20.21 -32.94
N LEU A 611 -0.75 18.94 -32.61
CA LEU A 611 0.21 17.85 -32.78
C LEU A 611 0.63 17.70 -34.25
N GLU A 612 -0.32 17.62 -35.17
CA GLU A 612 -0.04 17.43 -36.59
C GLU A 612 0.57 18.66 -37.27
N LEU A 613 0.20 19.87 -36.83
CA LEU A 613 0.90 21.09 -37.25
C LEU A 613 2.35 21.10 -36.75
N GLY A 614 2.59 20.62 -35.52
CA GLY A 614 3.93 20.36 -34.99
C GLY A 614 4.72 19.37 -35.84
N ASN A 615 4.08 18.27 -36.28
CA ASN A 615 4.67 17.31 -37.23
C ASN A 615 4.98 17.97 -38.58
N CYS A 616 4.07 18.77 -39.14
CA CYS A 616 4.31 19.50 -40.38
C CYS A 616 5.56 20.40 -40.30
N PHE A 617 5.69 21.19 -39.23
CA PHE A 617 6.87 22.03 -39.03
C PHE A 617 8.15 21.21 -38.72
N TYR A 618 8.06 20.07 -38.04
CA TYR A 618 9.23 19.23 -37.75
C TYR A 618 9.78 18.51 -38.99
N TYR A 619 8.89 18.03 -39.87
CA TYR A 619 9.24 17.21 -41.03
C TYR A 619 9.29 18.00 -42.36
N GLY A 620 8.68 19.18 -42.43
CA GLY A 620 8.57 19.98 -43.66
C GLY A 620 7.40 19.57 -44.56
N ILE A 621 6.32 19.06 -43.97
CA ILE A 621 5.12 18.60 -44.72
C ILE A 621 4.25 19.82 -45.03
N GLY A 622 4.17 20.20 -46.30
CA GLY A 622 3.41 21.38 -46.75
C GLY A 622 3.98 22.75 -46.32
N THR A 623 5.16 22.77 -45.68
CA THR A 623 5.82 23.96 -45.14
C THR A 623 7.35 23.76 -45.09
N LYS A 624 8.11 24.83 -44.85
CA LYS A 624 9.56 24.70 -44.58
C LYS A 624 9.78 24.13 -43.17
N VAL A 625 10.85 23.36 -42.99
CA VAL A 625 11.21 22.78 -41.68
C VAL A 625 11.53 23.90 -40.68
N ASP A 626 10.75 23.99 -39.61
CA ASP A 626 10.92 24.94 -38.51
C ASP A 626 10.80 24.21 -37.17
N LYS A 627 11.95 24.01 -36.51
CA LYS A 627 12.01 23.31 -35.22
C LYS A 627 11.52 24.15 -34.04
N ILE A 628 11.42 25.47 -34.19
CA ILE A 628 10.94 26.41 -33.18
C ILE A 628 9.41 26.41 -33.20
N GLN A 629 8.80 26.55 -34.38
CA GLN A 629 7.35 26.37 -34.55
C GLN A 629 6.92 24.96 -34.15
N ALA A 630 7.64 23.90 -34.57
CA ALA A 630 7.36 22.55 -34.10
C ALA A 630 7.36 22.45 -32.57
N LYS A 631 8.38 22.99 -31.88
CA LYS A 631 8.46 23.04 -30.41
C LYS A 631 7.27 23.77 -29.79
N TYR A 632 6.85 24.91 -30.37
CA TYR A 632 5.71 25.70 -29.91
C TYR A 632 4.41 24.89 -30.01
N TRP A 633 4.12 24.31 -31.17
CA TRP A 633 2.88 23.56 -31.42
C TRP A 633 2.81 22.25 -30.63
N TYR A 634 3.93 21.52 -30.49
CA TYR A 634 3.99 20.37 -29.58
C TYR A 634 3.79 20.77 -28.11
N LYS A 635 4.31 21.93 -27.66
CA LYS A 635 3.99 22.44 -26.32
C LYS A 635 2.51 22.80 -26.17
N LYS A 636 1.91 23.48 -27.15
CA LYS A 636 0.49 23.88 -27.09
C LYS A 636 -0.43 22.65 -27.03
N ALA A 637 -0.17 21.65 -27.88
CA ALA A 637 -0.86 20.37 -27.85
C ALA A 637 -0.68 19.63 -26.51
N ALA A 638 0.54 19.60 -25.96
CA ALA A 638 0.84 18.95 -24.69
C ALA A 638 0.12 19.61 -23.50
N ASN A 639 -0.06 20.93 -23.52
CA ASN A 639 -0.84 21.66 -22.53
C ASN A 639 -2.35 21.36 -22.66
N LYS A 640 -2.85 21.14 -23.88
CA LYS A 640 -4.21 20.63 -24.16
C LYS A 640 -4.26 19.09 -24.07
N GLU A 641 -3.68 18.56 -23.00
CA GLU A 641 -3.64 17.14 -22.60
C GLU A 641 -3.01 16.12 -23.58
N ASN A 642 -2.69 16.46 -24.84
CA ASN A 642 -2.32 15.51 -25.89
C ASN A 642 -1.10 14.64 -25.51
N ILE A 643 -1.32 13.34 -25.35
CA ILE A 643 -0.35 12.38 -24.81
C ILE A 643 0.86 12.20 -25.75
N ILE A 644 0.64 12.22 -27.06
CA ILE A 644 1.74 12.09 -28.04
C ILE A 644 2.61 13.35 -28.00
N ALA A 645 2.01 14.53 -27.94
CA ALA A 645 2.71 15.80 -27.82
C ALA A 645 3.49 15.91 -26.49
N LYS A 646 2.88 15.53 -25.35
CA LYS A 646 3.57 15.45 -24.03
C LYS A 646 4.84 14.60 -24.12
N ASN A 647 4.77 13.44 -24.78
CA ASN A 647 5.91 12.57 -25.01
C ASN A 647 6.97 13.17 -25.96
N ILE A 648 6.56 13.86 -27.04
CA ILE A 648 7.48 14.54 -27.97
C ILE A 648 8.24 15.67 -27.26
N VAL A 649 7.57 16.48 -26.43
CA VAL A 649 8.20 17.55 -25.64
C VAL A 649 9.22 16.97 -24.65
N LYS A 650 8.84 15.92 -23.90
CA LYS A 650 9.72 15.21 -22.95
C LYS A 650 10.91 14.50 -23.61
N LYS A 651 10.81 14.15 -24.90
CA LYS A 651 11.85 13.42 -25.64
C LYS A 651 12.82 14.32 -26.40
N TYR A 652 12.37 15.45 -26.94
CA TYR A 652 13.16 16.27 -27.87
C TYR A 652 13.44 17.70 -27.40
N TYR A 653 12.81 18.17 -26.30
CA TYR A 653 12.77 19.61 -26.00
C TYR A 653 13.02 20.02 -24.54
N SER A 654 13.13 19.06 -23.61
CA SER A 654 13.68 19.24 -22.25
C SER A 654 15.21 19.08 -22.24
N LYS A 655 15.91 19.87 -21.41
CA LYS A 655 17.38 19.84 -21.31
C LYS A 655 17.87 18.55 -20.63
N ASN A 656 18.50 17.66 -21.39
CA ASN A 656 19.67 16.90 -20.93
C ASN A 656 20.46 16.35 -22.12
N THR A 657 21.37 17.17 -22.66
CA THR A 657 22.05 16.94 -23.95
C THR A 657 23.48 16.44 -23.78
N ARG A 658 23.72 15.12 -23.91
CA ARG A 658 25.05 14.61 -24.29
C ARG A 658 25.10 13.36 -25.19
N ILE A 659 23.96 12.74 -25.51
CA ILE A 659 23.90 11.48 -26.31
C ILE A 659 23.64 11.71 -27.82
N GLU A 660 23.06 12.85 -28.22
CA GLU A 660 22.51 12.98 -29.59
C GLU A 660 23.51 13.23 -30.74
N LYS A 661 24.80 13.53 -30.48
CA LYS A 661 25.77 13.70 -31.58
C LYS A 661 25.98 12.43 -32.41
N GLU A 662 25.83 11.25 -31.83
CA GLU A 662 25.94 9.97 -32.57
C GLU A 662 24.69 9.63 -33.37
N ASN A 663 23.49 9.90 -32.83
CA ASN A 663 22.22 9.57 -33.48
C ASN A 663 21.99 10.36 -34.79
N ILE A 664 22.72 11.45 -35.04
CA ILE A 664 22.71 12.17 -36.31
C ILE A 664 23.38 11.35 -37.43
N LYS A 665 24.48 10.64 -37.17
CA LYS A 665 25.05 9.66 -38.13
C LYS A 665 24.04 8.53 -38.39
N ARG A 666 23.41 8.02 -37.32
CA ARG A 666 22.38 6.97 -37.39
C ARG A 666 21.17 7.37 -38.23
N ARG A 667 20.70 8.63 -38.16
CA ARG A 667 19.56 9.14 -38.95
C ARG A 667 19.81 9.20 -40.46
N LYS A 668 21.06 9.30 -40.95
CA LYS A 668 21.34 9.12 -42.39
C LYS A 668 21.15 7.66 -42.83
N PHE A 669 21.53 6.69 -41.98
CA PHE A 669 21.39 5.26 -42.26
C PHE A 669 19.92 4.82 -42.38
N TYR A 670 19.05 5.35 -41.51
CA TYR A 670 17.61 5.04 -41.52
C TYR A 670 16.85 5.44 -42.79
N LYS A 671 17.40 6.30 -43.66
CA LYS A 671 16.72 6.72 -44.90
C LYS A 671 17.04 5.82 -46.11
N LEU A 672 17.97 4.87 -45.98
CA LEU A 672 18.38 3.97 -47.07
C LEU A 672 17.76 2.56 -46.99
N LEU A 673 17.17 2.20 -45.84
CA LEU A 673 16.70 0.84 -45.52
C LEU A 673 15.18 0.66 -45.64
N PHE A 674 14.53 1.37 -46.57
CA PHE A 674 13.09 1.19 -46.82
C PHE A 674 12.77 0.12 -47.88
N PHE A 675 13.77 -0.50 -48.49
CA PHE A 675 13.61 -1.68 -49.34
C PHE A 675 14.58 -2.79 -48.95
N ASN A 676 14.04 -4.01 -48.97
CA ASN A 676 14.67 -5.32 -48.76
C ASN A 676 15.24 -5.65 -47.36
N ASN A 677 14.77 -6.79 -46.86
CA ASN A 677 15.25 -7.60 -45.73
C ASN A 677 15.10 -7.03 -44.29
N LEU A 678 14.05 -7.53 -43.63
CA LEU A 678 13.82 -7.47 -42.18
C LEU A 678 15.03 -7.95 -41.37
N ASN A 679 15.38 -7.25 -40.29
CA ASN A 679 16.34 -7.73 -39.31
C ASN A 679 15.89 -7.46 -37.85
N GLN A 680 16.38 -8.28 -36.91
CA GLN A 680 15.65 -8.68 -35.69
C GLN A 680 15.36 -7.54 -34.70
N PHE A 681 16.11 -6.44 -34.72
CA PHE A 681 15.93 -5.31 -33.80
C PHE A 681 14.64 -4.50 -34.01
N GLY A 682 14.04 -4.51 -35.20
CA GLY A 682 12.86 -3.67 -35.50
C GLY A 682 11.64 -4.02 -34.65
N LEU A 683 11.40 -5.32 -34.41
CA LEU A 683 10.23 -5.80 -33.66
C LEU A 683 10.27 -5.46 -32.16
N TYR A 684 11.46 -5.33 -31.57
CA TYR A 684 11.64 -5.10 -30.13
C TYR A 684 11.04 -3.78 -29.66
N PHE A 685 11.38 -2.67 -30.34
CA PHE A 685 10.82 -1.36 -30.01
C PHE A 685 9.36 -1.22 -30.43
N ILE A 686 8.97 -1.77 -31.60
CA ILE A 686 7.59 -1.69 -32.08
C ILE A 686 6.64 -2.41 -31.11
N GLY A 687 7.00 -3.60 -30.62
CA GLY A 687 6.21 -4.34 -29.62
C GLY A 687 5.99 -3.55 -28.32
N LYS A 688 7.07 -3.05 -27.70
CA LYS A 688 6.97 -2.35 -26.39
C LYS A 688 6.31 -0.96 -26.49
N ILE A 689 6.27 -0.34 -27.69
CA ILE A 689 5.55 0.91 -27.96
C ILE A 689 4.06 0.64 -28.24
N LEU A 690 3.74 -0.36 -29.07
CA LEU A 690 2.34 -0.69 -29.40
C LEU A 690 1.57 -1.26 -28.20
N LEU A 691 2.18 -2.10 -27.36
CA LEU A 691 1.53 -2.63 -26.14
C LEU A 691 1.06 -1.52 -25.20
N LYS A 692 1.78 -0.39 -25.11
CA LYS A 692 1.39 0.78 -24.29
C LYS A 692 0.38 1.74 -24.96
N THR A 693 -0.07 1.46 -26.18
CA THR A 693 -0.90 2.40 -26.96
C THR A 693 -2.11 1.77 -27.67
N ASN A 694 -2.09 0.48 -27.99
CA ASN A 694 -3.24 -0.28 -28.45
C ASN A 694 -3.02 -1.78 -28.22
N TYR A 695 -3.43 -2.30 -27.05
CA TYR A 695 -3.17 -3.68 -26.62
C TYR A 695 -3.60 -4.73 -27.66
N GLU A 696 -4.82 -4.63 -28.19
CA GLU A 696 -5.38 -5.64 -29.10
C GLU A 696 -4.61 -5.74 -30.42
N LYS A 697 -4.35 -4.62 -31.11
CA LYS A 697 -3.60 -4.62 -32.37
C LYS A 697 -2.14 -5.06 -32.12
N ALA A 698 -1.54 -4.64 -31.01
CA ALA A 698 -0.20 -5.09 -30.63
C ALA A 698 -0.14 -6.62 -30.44
N PHE A 699 -1.08 -7.16 -29.66
CA PHE A 699 -1.18 -8.57 -29.33
C PHE A 699 -1.50 -9.44 -30.57
N TYR A 700 -2.35 -8.94 -31.48
CA TYR A 700 -2.65 -9.60 -32.76
C TYR A 700 -1.42 -9.73 -33.66
N TYR A 701 -0.63 -8.67 -33.84
CA TYR A 701 0.62 -8.75 -34.61
C TYR A 701 1.67 -9.64 -33.93
N LEU A 702 1.74 -9.61 -32.59
CA LEU A 702 2.62 -10.49 -31.83
C LEU A 702 2.26 -11.96 -32.00
N GLN A 703 0.95 -12.30 -31.96
CA GLN A 703 0.46 -13.64 -32.31
C GLN A 703 0.83 -14.03 -33.74
N LYS A 704 0.61 -13.17 -34.74
CA LYS A 704 0.93 -13.48 -36.15
C LYS A 704 2.43 -13.75 -36.35
N ALA A 705 3.29 -12.94 -35.74
CA ALA A 705 4.74 -13.16 -35.76
C ALA A 705 5.18 -14.43 -35.01
N ALA A 706 4.53 -14.78 -33.89
CA ALA A 706 4.82 -15.98 -33.12
C ALA A 706 4.38 -17.28 -33.85
N ARG A 707 3.23 -17.25 -34.54
CA ARG A 707 2.76 -18.34 -35.42
C ARG A 707 3.73 -18.56 -36.59
N ASN A 708 4.28 -17.48 -37.15
CA ASN A 708 5.34 -17.54 -38.18
C ASN A 708 6.74 -17.92 -37.61
N GLY A 709 6.83 -18.39 -36.36
CA GLY A 709 8.07 -18.94 -35.80
C GLY A 709 9.13 -17.92 -35.35
N CYS A 710 8.78 -16.63 -35.24
CA CYS A 710 9.73 -15.63 -34.74
C CYS A 710 10.00 -15.86 -33.25
N LYS A 711 11.22 -16.32 -32.91
CA LYS A 711 11.58 -16.70 -31.52
C LYS A 711 11.41 -15.56 -30.50
N PHE A 712 11.67 -14.32 -30.90
CA PHE A 712 11.42 -13.12 -30.09
C PHE A 712 9.93 -12.87 -29.84
N ALA A 713 9.09 -13.02 -30.87
CA ALA A 713 7.64 -12.85 -30.75
C ALA A 713 7.03 -13.97 -29.89
N GLN A 714 7.52 -15.21 -30.02
CA GLN A 714 7.09 -16.33 -29.16
C GLN A 714 7.40 -16.05 -27.68
N PHE A 715 8.62 -15.60 -27.36
CA PHE A 715 8.99 -15.23 -25.99
C PHE A 715 8.12 -14.08 -25.43
N ASN A 716 7.98 -12.99 -26.19
CA ASN A 716 7.18 -11.84 -25.74
C ASN A 716 5.68 -12.19 -25.62
N LEU A 717 5.14 -13.03 -26.51
CA LEU A 717 3.76 -13.53 -26.41
C LEU A 717 3.59 -14.44 -25.18
N GLY A 718 4.63 -15.22 -24.84
CA GLY A 718 4.68 -15.98 -23.59
C GLY A 718 4.58 -15.07 -22.37
N LYS A 719 5.29 -13.93 -22.37
CA LYS A 719 5.15 -12.93 -21.30
C LYS A 719 3.73 -12.37 -21.18
N CYS A 720 3.10 -11.97 -22.29
CA CYS A 720 1.71 -11.50 -22.27
C CYS A 720 0.73 -12.55 -21.70
N TYR A 721 0.89 -13.83 -22.05
CA TYR A 721 0.08 -14.90 -21.46
C TYR A 721 0.43 -15.18 -19.98
N GLN A 722 1.67 -14.94 -19.54
CA GLN A 722 2.06 -15.11 -18.14
C GLN A 722 1.55 -13.97 -17.23
N SER A 723 1.57 -12.72 -17.69
CA SER A 723 1.11 -11.56 -16.93
C SER A 723 -0.40 -11.32 -17.04
N GLY A 724 -0.99 -11.59 -18.20
CA GLY A 724 -2.36 -11.19 -18.55
C GLY A 724 -2.45 -9.88 -19.36
N GLU A 725 -1.33 -9.34 -19.82
CA GLU A 725 -1.30 -8.10 -20.63
C GLU A 725 -1.97 -8.30 -22.00
N GLY A 726 -3.17 -7.74 -22.16
CA GLY A 726 -3.95 -7.79 -23.39
C GLY A 726 -4.58 -9.15 -23.71
N VAL A 727 -4.57 -10.10 -22.76
CA VAL A 727 -5.18 -11.43 -22.93
C VAL A 727 -5.45 -12.10 -21.57
N LYS A 728 -6.42 -13.02 -21.49
CA LYS A 728 -6.60 -13.86 -20.30
C LYS A 728 -5.31 -14.65 -19.99
N LYS A 729 -4.86 -14.57 -18.73
CA LYS A 729 -3.66 -15.23 -18.19
C LYS A 729 -3.70 -16.75 -18.39
N ASP A 730 -2.64 -17.32 -18.95
CA ASP A 730 -2.49 -18.73 -19.32
C ASP A 730 -1.01 -19.14 -19.22
N THR A 731 -0.61 -19.65 -18.06
CA THR A 731 0.79 -20.02 -17.77
C THR A 731 1.26 -21.23 -18.57
N ARG A 732 0.37 -22.17 -18.92
CA ARG A 732 0.71 -23.38 -19.70
C ARG A 732 1.02 -23.03 -21.15
N LYS A 733 0.28 -22.09 -21.74
CA LYS A 733 0.54 -21.55 -23.07
C LYS A 733 1.77 -20.64 -23.10
N ALA A 734 2.03 -19.89 -22.03
CA ALA A 734 3.29 -19.17 -21.86
C ALA A 734 4.49 -20.14 -21.87
N PHE A 735 4.43 -21.23 -21.10
CA PHE A 735 5.46 -22.26 -21.05
C PHE A 735 5.76 -22.88 -22.43
N GLU A 736 4.74 -23.30 -23.19
CA GLU A 736 4.96 -23.84 -24.53
C GLU A 736 5.52 -22.80 -25.52
N LEU A 737 5.19 -21.52 -25.37
CA LEU A 737 5.78 -20.44 -26.17
C LEU A 737 7.26 -20.20 -25.81
N TYR A 738 7.62 -20.22 -24.53
CA TYR A 738 9.02 -20.17 -24.10
C TYR A 738 9.80 -21.38 -24.59
N LYS A 739 9.27 -22.59 -24.42
CA LYS A 739 9.85 -23.86 -24.88
C LYS A 739 10.10 -23.87 -26.40
N ASN A 740 9.18 -23.35 -27.21
CA ASN A 740 9.36 -23.24 -28.66
C ASN A 740 10.34 -22.14 -29.09
N SER A 741 10.44 -21.05 -28.33
CA SER A 741 11.46 -20.01 -28.52
C SER A 741 12.87 -20.50 -28.12
N ALA A 742 12.97 -21.24 -27.00
CA ALA A 742 14.19 -21.83 -26.48
C ALA A 742 14.78 -22.91 -27.41
N LYS A 743 13.92 -23.73 -28.05
CA LYS A 743 14.30 -24.66 -29.13
C LYS A 743 14.98 -23.98 -30.33
N ARG A 744 14.75 -22.68 -30.54
CA ARG A 744 15.36 -21.86 -31.60
C ARG A 744 16.58 -21.08 -31.12
N GLU A 745 17.17 -21.51 -30.01
CA GLU A 745 18.29 -20.88 -29.30
C GLU A 745 18.05 -19.38 -29.05
N TYR A 746 16.95 -19.06 -28.37
CA TYR A 746 16.77 -17.72 -27.79
C TYR A 746 17.12 -17.76 -26.30
N MET A 747 18.26 -17.15 -25.95
CA MET A 747 18.86 -17.16 -24.61
C MET A 747 17.87 -16.77 -23.51
N ASN A 748 17.13 -15.67 -23.69
CA ASN A 748 16.14 -15.21 -22.71
C ASN A 748 15.02 -16.24 -22.49
N ALA A 749 14.61 -16.98 -23.53
CA ALA A 749 13.64 -18.06 -23.40
C ALA A 749 14.21 -19.33 -22.78
N GLN A 750 15.51 -19.60 -22.96
CA GLN A 750 16.20 -20.72 -22.29
C GLN A 750 16.29 -20.47 -20.78
N PHE A 751 16.66 -19.25 -20.35
CA PHE A 751 16.61 -18.85 -18.94
C PHE A 751 15.19 -18.82 -18.37
N GLN A 752 14.21 -18.32 -19.12
CA GLN A 752 12.80 -18.36 -18.69
C GLN A 752 12.27 -19.79 -18.57
N LEU A 753 12.75 -20.72 -19.39
CA LEU A 753 12.41 -22.15 -19.32
C LEU A 753 13.04 -22.84 -18.11
N ILE A 754 14.28 -22.48 -17.75
CA ILE A 754 14.94 -22.89 -16.49
C ILE A 754 14.10 -22.43 -15.28
N HIS A 755 13.69 -21.16 -15.27
CA HIS A 755 12.79 -20.62 -14.24
C HIS A 755 11.43 -21.35 -14.20
N CYS A 756 10.84 -21.68 -15.36
CA CYS A 756 9.62 -22.47 -15.42
C CYS A 756 9.77 -23.85 -14.79
N TYR A 757 10.88 -24.56 -15.03
CA TYR A 757 11.11 -25.87 -14.43
C TYR A 757 11.46 -25.81 -12.94
N ASN A 758 12.20 -24.80 -12.46
CA ASN A 758 12.51 -24.67 -11.04
C ASN A 758 11.28 -24.35 -10.17
N PHE A 759 10.31 -23.58 -10.70
CA PHE A 759 9.16 -23.08 -9.92
C PHE A 759 7.79 -23.59 -10.37
N GLY A 760 7.70 -24.41 -11.42
CA GLY A 760 6.45 -24.98 -11.90
C GLY A 760 5.54 -24.00 -12.69
N PHE A 761 6.10 -22.98 -13.33
CA PHE A 761 5.31 -22.03 -14.12
C PHE A 761 4.86 -22.64 -15.45
N GLY A 762 3.63 -23.17 -15.49
CA GLY A 762 3.01 -23.77 -16.67
C GLY A 762 3.43 -25.22 -16.95
N THR A 763 4.16 -25.83 -16.03
CA THR A 763 4.73 -27.19 -16.06
C THR A 763 4.86 -27.69 -14.61
N GLU A 764 5.00 -28.98 -14.39
CA GLU A 764 5.41 -29.50 -13.08
C GLU A 764 6.84 -29.06 -12.71
N ILE A 765 7.14 -29.00 -11.41
CA ILE A 765 8.49 -28.67 -10.91
C ILE A 765 9.45 -29.80 -11.32
N ASN A 766 10.57 -29.43 -11.94
CA ASN A 766 11.59 -30.36 -12.40
C ASN A 766 13.00 -29.75 -12.29
N LYS A 767 13.49 -29.63 -11.05
CA LYS A 767 14.82 -29.05 -10.72
C LYS A 767 15.96 -29.74 -11.50
N LEU A 768 15.89 -31.06 -11.71
CA LEU A 768 16.89 -31.81 -12.50
C LEU A 768 16.95 -31.37 -13.98
N LYS A 769 15.81 -31.09 -14.60
CA LYS A 769 15.74 -30.63 -16.00
C LYS A 769 16.14 -29.15 -16.15
N ALA A 770 15.97 -28.35 -15.10
CA ALA A 770 16.58 -27.02 -15.02
C ALA A 770 18.11 -27.13 -14.93
N PHE A 771 18.63 -27.97 -14.03
CA PHE A 771 20.06 -28.24 -13.85
C PHE A 771 20.75 -28.66 -15.18
N GLU A 772 20.21 -29.64 -15.91
CA GLU A 772 20.82 -30.06 -17.19
C GLU A 772 20.75 -28.97 -18.29
N LEU A 773 19.72 -28.12 -18.30
CA LEU A 773 19.68 -26.94 -19.20
C LEU A 773 20.76 -25.92 -18.83
N ILE A 774 20.95 -25.64 -17.54
CA ILE A 774 21.99 -24.74 -17.02
C ILE A 774 23.38 -25.27 -17.37
N LYS A 775 23.64 -26.53 -17.07
CA LYS A 775 24.88 -27.26 -17.36
C LYS A 775 25.21 -27.27 -18.85
N SER A 776 24.20 -27.38 -19.72
CA SER A 776 24.35 -27.26 -21.18
C SER A 776 24.69 -25.83 -21.64
N LEU A 777 24.16 -24.79 -21.00
CA LEU A 777 24.48 -23.39 -21.28
C LEU A 777 25.86 -22.99 -20.74
N ALA A 778 26.23 -23.44 -19.55
CA ALA A 778 27.55 -23.25 -18.96
C ALA A 778 28.65 -23.87 -19.85
N LYS A 779 28.43 -25.10 -20.35
CA LYS A 779 29.30 -25.76 -21.35
C LYS A 779 29.41 -25.01 -22.69
N LYS A 780 28.46 -24.11 -23.01
CA LYS A 780 28.53 -23.20 -24.17
C LYS A 780 29.21 -21.85 -23.82
N GLY A 781 29.86 -21.73 -22.67
CA GLY A 781 30.58 -20.53 -22.23
C GLY A 781 29.70 -19.40 -21.71
N ASN A 782 28.42 -19.65 -21.40
CA ASN A 782 27.57 -18.62 -20.79
C ASN A 782 27.86 -18.49 -19.29
N LYS A 783 28.37 -17.32 -18.89
CA LYS A 783 28.76 -17.01 -17.49
C LYS A 783 27.57 -17.00 -16.52
N ASP A 784 26.40 -16.53 -16.94
CA ASP A 784 25.21 -16.44 -16.07
C ASP A 784 24.67 -17.84 -15.70
N ALA A 785 24.78 -18.78 -16.64
CA ALA A 785 24.51 -20.19 -16.43
C ALA A 785 25.63 -20.89 -15.66
N LEU A 786 26.88 -20.51 -15.83
CA LEU A 786 27.98 -21.01 -15.01
C LEU A 786 27.81 -20.58 -13.53
N TYR A 787 27.42 -19.34 -13.27
CA TYR A 787 27.03 -18.86 -11.95
C TYR A 787 25.84 -19.67 -11.38
N LEU A 788 24.76 -19.86 -12.15
CA LEU A 788 23.66 -20.74 -11.75
C LEU A 788 24.11 -22.18 -11.44
N LEU A 789 25.11 -22.70 -12.16
CA LEU A 789 25.60 -24.07 -11.99
C LEU A 789 26.31 -24.23 -10.64
N GLY A 790 27.17 -23.27 -10.26
CA GLY A 790 27.78 -23.22 -8.93
C GLY A 790 26.72 -23.16 -7.83
N MET A 791 25.68 -22.33 -8.03
CA MET A 791 24.55 -22.25 -7.09
C MET A 791 23.75 -23.57 -7.01
N HIS A 792 23.55 -24.30 -8.12
CA HIS A 792 22.84 -25.59 -8.07
C HIS A 792 23.65 -26.66 -7.32
N TYR A 793 24.98 -26.65 -7.41
CA TYR A 793 25.84 -27.54 -6.62
C TYR A 793 25.88 -27.17 -5.14
N ALA A 794 25.94 -25.88 -4.78
CA ALA A 794 25.94 -25.46 -3.37
C ALA A 794 24.61 -25.77 -2.65
N PHE A 795 23.46 -25.69 -3.36
CA PHE A 795 22.13 -25.82 -2.73
C PHE A 795 21.36 -27.08 -3.14
N GLY A 796 22.04 -28.08 -3.71
CA GLY A 796 21.43 -29.37 -4.07
C GLY A 796 20.25 -29.26 -5.04
N VAL A 797 20.22 -28.23 -5.89
CA VAL A 797 19.05 -27.91 -6.71
C VAL A 797 19.02 -28.84 -7.92
N GLY A 798 18.34 -29.98 -7.81
CA GLY A 798 18.25 -30.98 -8.89
C GLY A 798 19.52 -31.81 -9.11
N VAL A 799 20.46 -31.73 -8.17
CA VAL A 799 21.73 -32.47 -8.07
C VAL A 799 22.03 -32.68 -6.58
N THR A 800 22.93 -33.59 -6.21
CA THR A 800 23.46 -33.65 -4.83
C THR A 800 24.30 -32.41 -4.52
N VAL A 801 24.36 -32.01 -3.25
CA VAL A 801 25.25 -30.93 -2.79
C VAL A 801 26.71 -31.28 -3.11
N ASP A 802 27.48 -30.30 -3.60
CA ASP A 802 28.89 -30.44 -3.97
C ASP A 802 29.61 -29.08 -3.82
N ASP A 803 29.89 -28.71 -2.58
CA ASP A 803 30.50 -27.41 -2.25
C ASP A 803 31.86 -27.21 -2.92
N LYS A 804 32.60 -28.30 -3.19
CA LYS A 804 33.87 -28.23 -3.89
C LYS A 804 33.70 -27.79 -5.35
N LYS A 805 32.77 -28.40 -6.10
CA LYS A 805 32.45 -27.93 -7.46
C LYS A 805 31.87 -26.53 -7.47
N ALA A 806 31.08 -26.18 -6.45
CA ALA A 806 30.57 -24.82 -6.30
C ALA A 806 31.72 -23.81 -6.12
N PHE A 807 32.63 -24.07 -5.18
CA PHE A 807 33.84 -23.27 -4.93
C PHE A 807 34.71 -23.12 -6.18
N GLU A 808 35.03 -24.21 -6.88
CA GLU A 808 35.82 -24.20 -8.11
C GLU A 808 35.20 -23.28 -9.19
N ILE A 809 33.86 -23.34 -9.35
CA ILE A 809 33.11 -22.49 -10.28
C ILE A 809 33.12 -21.01 -9.86
N PHE A 810 32.90 -20.71 -8.57
CA PHE A 810 32.92 -19.32 -8.10
C PHE A 810 34.33 -18.72 -8.14
N GLU A 811 35.38 -19.51 -7.92
CA GLU A 811 36.77 -19.04 -8.06
C GLU A 811 37.13 -18.76 -9.54
N GLU A 812 36.67 -19.59 -10.50
CA GLU A 812 36.82 -19.30 -11.94
C GLU A 812 36.14 -17.98 -12.33
N LEU A 813 34.90 -17.77 -11.88
CA LEU A 813 34.14 -16.56 -12.16
C LEU A 813 34.79 -15.31 -11.53
N ALA A 814 35.23 -15.40 -10.28
CA ALA A 814 35.85 -14.30 -9.53
C ALA A 814 37.18 -13.81 -10.15
N LYS A 815 37.99 -14.73 -10.71
CA LYS A 815 39.25 -14.44 -11.42
C LYS A 815 39.05 -13.59 -12.69
N ASN A 816 37.84 -13.60 -13.26
CA ASN A 816 37.52 -12.99 -14.57
C ASN A 816 36.67 -11.71 -14.47
N GLU A 817 36.59 -11.08 -13.29
CA GLU A 817 35.66 -9.98 -13.04
C GLU A 817 36.10 -8.62 -13.60
N ASN A 818 35.39 -8.18 -14.64
CA ASN A 818 35.17 -6.76 -14.94
C ASN A 818 33.76 -6.52 -15.54
N GLN A 819 32.78 -7.35 -15.13
CA GLN A 819 31.42 -7.39 -15.70
C GLN A 819 30.37 -7.58 -14.60
N ILE A 820 29.37 -6.71 -14.59
CA ILE A 820 28.15 -6.87 -13.77
C ILE A 820 27.30 -7.97 -14.40
N ILE A 821 27.02 -9.04 -13.65
CA ILE A 821 26.09 -10.11 -14.04
C ILE A 821 24.67 -9.53 -13.97
N ASN A 822 24.15 -9.10 -15.12
CA ASN A 822 22.78 -8.59 -15.23
C ASN A 822 21.81 -9.76 -15.33
N TYR A 823 21.51 -10.40 -14.20
CA TYR A 823 20.48 -11.42 -14.16
C TYR A 823 19.13 -10.84 -14.60
N ILE A 824 18.34 -11.62 -15.35
CA ILE A 824 17.08 -11.12 -15.94
C ILE A 824 16.02 -11.03 -14.84
N SER A 825 15.99 -9.90 -14.14
CA SER A 825 14.81 -9.48 -13.40
C SER A 825 13.64 -9.32 -14.38
N GLY A 826 12.55 -10.03 -14.10
CA GLY A 826 11.25 -9.59 -14.59
C GLY A 826 10.91 -8.23 -13.99
N ASP A 827 10.14 -7.41 -14.71
CA ASP A 827 9.52 -6.23 -14.12
C ASP A 827 8.71 -6.63 -12.86
N LYS A 828 8.51 -5.70 -11.93
CA LYS A 828 8.05 -5.88 -10.53
C LYS A 828 6.67 -6.55 -10.28
N GLY A 829 6.08 -7.21 -11.27
CA GLY A 829 4.75 -7.82 -11.23
C GLY A 829 4.72 -9.36 -11.09
N ILE A 830 5.76 -9.99 -10.50
CA ILE A 830 5.74 -11.41 -10.16
C ILE A 830 5.77 -11.56 -8.64
N THR A 831 4.60 -11.74 -8.03
CA THR A 831 4.47 -12.35 -6.71
C THR A 831 4.95 -13.80 -6.81
N VAL A 832 6.16 -14.06 -6.30
CA VAL A 832 6.69 -15.41 -6.14
C VAL A 832 5.99 -16.02 -4.93
N ASN A 833 4.83 -16.65 -5.16
CA ASN A 833 3.96 -17.22 -4.11
C ASN A 833 4.55 -18.44 -3.34
N LYS A 834 5.88 -18.59 -3.32
CA LYS A 834 6.66 -19.40 -2.38
C LYS A 834 7.99 -18.68 -2.13
N ILE A 835 8.05 -17.94 -1.03
CA ILE A 835 9.26 -17.21 -0.57
C ILE A 835 10.31 -18.20 -0.01
N ASN A 836 9.87 -19.40 0.38
CA ASN A 836 10.64 -20.49 1.00
C ASN A 836 11.62 -21.22 0.05
N ASP A 837 12.50 -20.49 -0.63
CA ASP A 837 13.74 -21.06 -1.17
C ASP A 837 14.81 -19.95 -1.08
N TRP A 838 15.86 -20.16 -0.27
CA TRP A 838 16.99 -19.23 -0.13
C TRP A 838 17.60 -18.89 -1.50
N TYR A 839 17.59 -19.86 -2.43
CA TYR A 839 17.99 -19.69 -3.82
C TYR A 839 17.16 -18.62 -4.57
N SER A 840 15.87 -18.47 -4.23
CA SER A 840 15.01 -17.42 -4.79
C SER A 840 15.29 -16.04 -4.19
N ARG A 841 15.55 -15.98 -2.88
CA ARG A 841 15.95 -14.73 -2.20
C ARG A 841 17.30 -14.24 -2.72
N VAL A 842 18.28 -15.13 -2.88
CA VAL A 842 19.55 -14.78 -3.52
C VAL A 842 19.40 -14.41 -5.00
N LEU A 843 18.48 -15.02 -5.75
CA LEU A 843 18.20 -14.56 -7.12
C LEU A 843 17.53 -13.17 -7.16
N SER A 844 16.74 -12.77 -6.16
CA SER A 844 16.18 -11.41 -6.09
C SER A 844 17.21 -10.38 -5.61
N GLU A 845 18.08 -10.76 -4.67
CA GLU A 845 19.21 -9.95 -4.17
C GLU A 845 20.43 -9.96 -5.10
N SER A 846 20.46 -10.82 -6.13
CA SER A 846 21.59 -11.04 -7.07
C SER A 846 22.11 -9.78 -7.78
N LYS A 847 21.31 -8.72 -7.85
CA LYS A 847 21.74 -7.36 -8.23
C LYS A 847 22.97 -6.87 -7.43
N TYR A 848 23.18 -7.41 -6.23
CA TYR A 848 24.25 -7.06 -5.30
C TYR A 848 25.22 -8.23 -5.01
N MET A 849 24.97 -9.45 -5.48
CA MET A 849 25.76 -10.64 -5.14
C MET A 849 26.54 -11.14 -6.36
N ASN A 850 27.85 -10.85 -6.41
CA ASN A 850 28.75 -11.35 -7.45
C ASN A 850 29.52 -12.60 -6.99
N ALA A 851 30.28 -13.21 -7.91
CA ALA A 851 31.07 -14.41 -7.62
C ALA A 851 32.12 -14.18 -6.54
N LYS A 852 32.74 -12.98 -6.46
CA LYS A 852 33.65 -12.64 -5.36
C LYS A 852 32.99 -12.71 -3.98
N ILE A 853 31.76 -12.21 -3.81
CA ILE A 853 31.07 -12.26 -2.51
C ILE A 853 30.86 -13.71 -2.05
N ILE A 854 30.43 -14.59 -2.97
CA ILE A 854 30.25 -16.02 -2.66
C ILE A 854 31.59 -16.70 -2.36
N LEU A 855 32.65 -16.39 -3.11
CA LEU A 855 34.00 -16.86 -2.83
C LEU A 855 34.50 -16.41 -1.44
N GLY A 856 34.12 -15.20 -1.01
CA GLY A 856 34.33 -14.70 0.35
C GLY A 856 33.65 -15.55 1.41
N PHE A 857 32.41 -16.02 1.17
CA PHE A 857 31.71 -16.95 2.06
C PHE A 857 32.35 -18.33 2.11
N CYS A 858 32.75 -18.88 0.95
CA CYS A 858 33.49 -20.14 0.92
C CYS A 858 34.76 -20.07 1.79
N TYR A 859 35.53 -18.99 1.69
CA TYR A 859 36.71 -18.80 2.55
C TYR A 859 36.36 -18.48 4.02
N ARG A 860 35.26 -17.79 4.32
CA ARG A 860 34.85 -17.48 5.72
C ARG A 860 34.32 -18.71 6.46
N TYR A 861 33.53 -19.56 5.80
CA TYR A 861 32.81 -20.67 6.44
C TYR A 861 33.31 -22.07 6.05
N GLY A 862 34.32 -22.17 5.18
CA GLY A 862 34.90 -23.45 4.76
C GLY A 862 34.08 -24.21 3.70
N CYS A 863 33.16 -23.54 2.99
CA CYS A 863 32.31 -24.18 1.99
C CYS A 863 33.13 -24.56 0.74
N GLY A 864 33.56 -25.82 0.66
CA GLY A 864 34.37 -26.36 -0.45
C GLY A 864 35.87 -26.05 -0.38
N THR A 865 36.33 -25.43 0.72
CA THR A 865 37.73 -25.00 0.93
C THR A 865 38.05 -24.95 2.44
N GLU A 866 39.31 -24.75 2.83
CA GLU A 866 39.66 -24.54 4.23
C GLU A 866 39.27 -23.12 4.70
N VAL A 867 38.87 -22.99 5.97
CA VAL A 867 38.52 -21.69 6.59
C VAL A 867 39.74 -20.76 6.53
N ASN A 868 39.53 -19.57 5.98
CA ASN A 868 40.56 -18.57 5.73
C ASN A 868 39.98 -17.15 5.82
N ASN A 869 39.72 -16.71 7.06
CA ASN A 869 39.20 -15.37 7.35
C ASN A 869 40.04 -14.24 6.72
N LYS A 870 41.36 -14.40 6.58
CA LYS A 870 42.21 -13.40 5.90
C LYS A 870 41.86 -13.25 4.41
N LYS A 871 41.73 -14.35 3.66
CA LYS A 871 41.27 -14.30 2.26
C LYS A 871 39.85 -13.74 2.16
N ALA A 872 38.95 -14.11 3.09
CA ALA A 872 37.60 -13.56 3.14
C ALA A 872 37.61 -12.03 3.34
N PHE A 873 38.38 -11.53 4.31
CA PHE A 873 38.59 -10.10 4.54
C PHE A 873 39.11 -9.38 3.29
N GLU A 874 40.19 -9.90 2.69
CA GLU A 874 40.81 -9.36 1.48
C GLU A 874 39.86 -9.33 0.25
N ILE A 875 38.82 -10.17 0.24
CA ILE A 875 37.80 -10.22 -0.81
C ILE A 875 36.68 -9.24 -0.47
N PHE A 876 36.15 -9.26 0.76
CA PHE A 876 35.07 -8.39 1.19
C PHE A 876 35.49 -6.92 1.20
N GLU A 877 36.70 -6.58 1.64
CA GLU A 877 37.23 -5.21 1.59
C GLU A 877 37.22 -4.66 0.15
N LYS A 878 37.81 -5.40 -0.80
CA LYS A 878 37.89 -5.01 -2.21
C LYS A 878 36.51 -4.88 -2.89
N VAL A 879 35.49 -5.59 -2.40
CA VAL A 879 34.11 -5.48 -2.92
C VAL A 879 33.31 -4.40 -2.18
N ALA A 880 33.52 -4.19 -0.89
CA ALA A 880 32.94 -3.09 -0.11
C ALA A 880 33.41 -1.71 -0.60
N GLN A 881 34.69 -1.58 -0.99
CA GLN A 881 35.25 -0.40 -1.65
C GLN A 881 34.50 0.00 -2.94
N ASN A 882 33.84 -0.96 -3.61
CA ASN A 882 32.99 -0.71 -4.78
C ASN A 882 31.53 -0.35 -4.40
N GLY A 883 31.26 -0.01 -3.14
CA GLY A 883 29.95 0.40 -2.63
C GLY A 883 28.99 -0.77 -2.35
N ASN A 884 29.49 -1.99 -2.18
CA ASN A 884 28.64 -3.16 -1.99
C ASN A 884 28.21 -3.36 -0.52
N ALA A 885 26.89 -3.31 -0.27
CA ALA A 885 26.33 -3.43 1.07
C ALA A 885 26.57 -4.81 1.73
N ILE A 886 26.46 -5.91 0.97
CA ILE A 886 26.60 -7.27 1.50
C ILE A 886 28.04 -7.50 1.96
N ALA A 887 29.02 -7.22 1.08
CA ALA A 887 30.44 -7.35 1.43
C ALA A 887 30.81 -6.51 2.66
N GLN A 888 30.20 -5.34 2.82
CA GLN A 888 30.45 -4.44 3.95
C GLN A 888 29.82 -4.93 5.27
N TYR A 889 28.67 -5.61 5.24
CA TYR A 889 28.13 -6.30 6.42
C TYR A 889 29.11 -7.37 6.93
N TYR A 890 29.65 -8.21 6.05
CA TYR A 890 30.54 -9.30 6.45
C TYR A 890 31.96 -8.83 6.81
N LEU A 891 32.39 -7.68 6.29
CA LEU A 891 33.56 -6.97 6.81
C LEU A 891 33.31 -6.50 8.26
N GLY A 892 32.09 -6.11 8.59
CA GLY A 892 31.67 -5.79 9.95
C GLY A 892 31.71 -6.99 10.90
N GLU A 893 31.27 -8.18 10.47
CA GLU A 893 31.40 -9.40 11.29
C GLU A 893 32.86 -9.75 11.56
N LEU A 894 33.73 -9.70 10.54
CA LEU A 894 35.17 -9.94 10.69
C LEU A 894 35.82 -8.91 11.62
N TYR A 895 35.38 -7.65 11.60
CA TYR A 895 35.86 -6.65 12.56
C TYR A 895 35.41 -6.91 14.01
N ILE A 896 34.29 -7.62 14.26
CA ILE A 896 33.98 -8.09 15.63
C ILE A 896 34.97 -9.20 16.05
N GLU A 897 35.28 -10.14 15.16
CA GLU A 897 36.25 -11.21 15.42
C GLU A 897 37.66 -10.66 15.70
N ASP A 898 38.07 -9.59 15.00
CA ASP A 898 39.31 -8.84 15.25
C ASP A 898 39.22 -7.86 16.46
N ASN A 899 38.13 -7.88 17.25
CA ASN A 899 37.85 -6.97 18.38
C ASN A 899 37.87 -5.47 18.02
N ASN A 900 37.62 -5.11 16.76
CA ASN A 900 37.57 -3.74 16.25
C ASN A 900 36.12 -3.24 16.14
N GLU A 901 35.44 -3.16 17.27
CA GLU A 901 34.00 -2.93 17.35
C GLU A 901 33.54 -1.62 16.68
N VAL A 902 34.35 -0.56 16.74
CA VAL A 902 34.02 0.75 16.13
C VAL A 902 33.92 0.60 14.60
N LYS A 903 34.89 -0.07 13.97
CA LYS A 903 34.83 -0.36 12.53
C LYS A 903 33.71 -1.32 12.17
N ALA A 904 33.37 -2.27 13.05
CA ALA A 904 32.22 -3.14 12.85
C ALA A 904 30.92 -2.32 12.77
N PHE A 905 30.71 -1.42 13.74
CA PHE A 905 29.56 -0.51 13.78
C PHE A 905 29.49 0.41 12.54
N GLU A 906 30.61 1.00 12.13
CA GLU A 906 30.70 1.80 10.88
C GLU A 906 30.35 0.97 9.64
N CYS A 907 30.84 -0.27 9.54
CA CYS A 907 30.55 -1.18 8.43
C CYS A 907 29.07 -1.58 8.36
N TYR A 908 28.44 -1.90 9.49
CA TYR A 908 26.99 -2.15 9.53
C TYR A 908 26.20 -0.89 9.14
N LYS A 909 26.59 0.29 9.62
CA LYS A 909 25.94 1.56 9.27
C LYS A 909 25.98 1.84 7.78
N GLU A 910 27.17 1.82 7.16
CA GLU A 910 27.28 2.02 5.70
C GLU A 910 26.49 0.97 4.90
N SER A 911 26.48 -0.28 5.36
CA SER A 911 25.71 -1.36 4.73
C SER A 911 24.18 -1.14 4.85
N ALA A 912 23.71 -0.65 5.99
CA ALA A 912 22.30 -0.30 6.21
C ALA A 912 21.88 0.92 5.37
N ASP A 913 22.72 1.95 5.27
CA ASP A 913 22.49 3.13 4.41
C ASP A 913 22.41 2.73 2.92
N LYS A 914 23.20 1.72 2.51
CA LYS A 914 23.17 1.14 1.15
C LYS A 914 22.01 0.15 0.93
N GLY A 915 21.17 -0.09 1.95
CA GLY A 915 19.88 -0.77 1.83
C GLY A 915 19.86 -2.26 2.18
N PHE A 916 20.91 -2.84 2.79
CA PHE A 916 20.86 -4.24 3.26
C PHE A 916 20.01 -4.35 4.53
N SER A 917 19.19 -5.40 4.66
CA SER A 917 18.16 -5.50 5.71
C SER A 917 18.73 -5.88 7.08
N GLU A 918 19.58 -6.90 7.08
CA GLU A 918 20.19 -7.51 8.27
C GLU A 918 21.19 -6.57 8.96
N SER A 919 21.79 -5.61 8.25
CA SER A 919 22.65 -4.58 8.85
C SER A 919 21.92 -3.67 9.84
N GLN A 920 20.65 -3.33 9.58
CA GLN A 920 19.85 -2.52 10.51
C GLN A 920 19.59 -3.28 11.82
N PHE A 921 19.45 -4.61 11.75
CA PHE A 921 19.35 -5.46 12.93
C PHE A 921 20.67 -5.46 13.73
N GLN A 922 21.82 -5.60 13.07
CA GLN A 922 23.11 -5.54 13.77
C GLN A 922 23.39 -4.16 14.40
N ILE A 923 22.99 -3.05 13.79
CA ILE A 923 23.03 -1.71 14.42
C ILE A 923 22.20 -1.69 15.71
N GLY A 924 21.01 -2.29 15.70
CA GLY A 924 20.20 -2.47 16.90
C GLY A 924 20.89 -3.32 17.97
N MET A 925 21.55 -4.42 17.57
CA MET A 925 22.33 -5.26 18.49
C MET A 925 23.58 -4.57 19.03
N CYS A 926 24.24 -3.70 18.25
CA CYS A 926 25.33 -2.84 18.69
C CYS A 926 24.86 -1.87 19.78
N TYR A 927 23.76 -1.14 19.55
CA TYR A 927 23.17 -0.27 20.57
C TYR A 927 22.68 -1.04 21.82
N PHE A 928 22.21 -2.27 21.67
CA PHE A 928 21.78 -3.10 22.81
C PHE A 928 22.95 -3.56 23.69
N LYS A 929 24.12 -3.83 23.08
CA LYS A 929 25.29 -4.42 23.75
C LYS A 929 26.41 -3.42 24.06
N GLY A 930 26.42 -2.25 23.44
CA GLY A 930 27.52 -1.28 23.50
C GLY A 930 28.69 -1.57 22.54
N ILE A 931 28.46 -2.36 21.49
CA ILE A 931 29.51 -2.77 20.54
C ILE A 931 29.82 -1.60 19.62
N GLY A 932 30.98 -0.96 19.82
CA GLY A 932 31.45 0.17 18.99
C GLY A 932 30.63 1.46 19.13
N THR A 933 29.71 1.52 20.10
CA THR A 933 28.80 2.64 20.36
C THR A 933 28.32 2.60 21.81
N GLU A 934 27.74 3.69 22.33
CA GLU A 934 27.20 3.69 23.70
C GLU A 934 25.93 2.81 23.80
N ILE A 935 25.70 2.20 24.98
CA ILE A 935 24.51 1.38 25.22
C ILE A 935 23.26 2.28 25.20
N ASP A 936 22.40 2.09 24.19
CA ASP A 936 21.16 2.83 24.02
C ASP A 936 20.02 1.85 23.69
N LYS A 937 19.30 1.43 24.74
CA LYS A 937 18.17 0.50 24.60
C LYS A 937 17.05 1.07 23.73
N THR A 938 16.83 2.39 23.75
CA THR A 938 15.77 3.04 22.96
C THR A 938 16.09 2.93 21.48
N LYS A 939 17.29 3.37 21.07
CA LYS A 939 17.77 3.22 19.68
C LYS A 939 17.85 1.76 19.27
N ALA A 940 18.24 0.84 20.17
CA ALA A 940 18.25 -0.58 19.88
C ALA A 940 16.87 -1.09 19.46
N ILE A 941 15.84 -0.84 20.27
CA ILE A 941 14.46 -1.26 19.99
C ILE A 941 13.90 -0.58 18.74
N GLU A 942 14.19 0.70 18.52
CA GLU A 942 13.79 1.43 17.29
C GLU A 942 14.41 0.81 16.03
N ASN A 943 15.71 0.50 16.04
CA ASN A 943 16.41 -0.11 14.91
C ASN A 943 15.94 -1.55 14.64
N ILE A 944 15.66 -2.33 15.70
CA ILE A 944 15.11 -3.69 15.60
C ILE A 944 13.71 -3.64 14.99
N LYS A 945 12.83 -2.73 15.46
CA LYS A 945 11.49 -2.53 14.88
C LYS A 945 11.55 -2.08 13.42
N GLU A 946 12.40 -1.10 13.08
CA GLU A 946 12.57 -0.68 11.69
C GLU A 946 13.06 -1.81 10.76
N SER A 947 14.01 -2.63 11.23
CA SER A 947 14.48 -3.80 10.48
C SER A 947 13.38 -4.87 10.31
N ALA A 948 12.55 -5.07 11.34
CA ALA A 948 11.43 -6.00 11.32
C ALA A 948 10.24 -5.53 10.46
N GLU A 949 9.92 -4.24 10.46
CA GLU A 949 8.75 -3.64 9.81
C GLU A 949 9.01 -3.18 8.37
N LYS A 950 10.10 -2.45 8.13
CA LYS A 950 10.36 -1.78 6.83
C LYS A 950 11.30 -2.58 5.94
N ARG A 951 12.11 -3.47 6.53
CA ARG A 951 13.15 -4.25 5.83
C ARG A 951 12.92 -5.76 5.83
N GLU A 952 11.83 -6.21 6.46
CA GLU A 952 11.35 -7.61 6.51
C GLU A 952 12.41 -8.64 6.98
N SER A 953 13.38 -8.23 7.82
CA SER A 953 14.44 -9.14 8.25
C SER A 953 13.91 -10.15 9.27
N GLY A 954 13.92 -11.44 8.89
CA GLY A 954 13.44 -12.54 9.75
C GLY A 954 14.17 -12.65 11.09
N CYS A 955 15.44 -12.23 11.16
CA CYS A 955 16.21 -12.19 12.41
C CYS A 955 15.65 -11.12 13.37
N ALA A 956 15.40 -9.90 12.87
CA ALA A 956 14.80 -8.82 13.63
C ALA A 956 13.37 -9.16 14.08
N GLN A 957 12.58 -9.77 13.19
CA GLN A 957 11.22 -10.23 13.49
C GLN A 957 11.24 -11.33 14.58
N ASN A 958 12.13 -12.33 14.49
CA ASN A 958 12.24 -13.35 15.54
C ASN A 958 12.66 -12.74 16.89
N TYR A 959 13.65 -11.86 16.90
CA TYR A 959 14.14 -11.23 18.13
C TYR A 959 13.10 -10.31 18.76
N LEU A 960 12.35 -9.55 17.96
CA LEU A 960 11.21 -8.76 18.43
C LEU A 960 10.11 -9.65 19.02
N GLY A 961 9.89 -10.84 18.44
CA GLY A 961 9.02 -11.87 19.01
C GLY A 961 9.48 -12.35 20.40
N GLU A 962 10.77 -12.60 20.58
CA GLU A 962 11.37 -13.00 21.86
C GLU A 962 11.24 -11.89 22.92
N LEU A 963 11.49 -10.64 22.55
CA LEU A 963 11.32 -9.48 23.44
C LEU A 963 9.87 -9.38 23.96
N TYR A 964 8.88 -9.58 23.09
CA TYR A 964 7.45 -9.64 23.46
C TYR A 964 7.06 -10.91 24.25
N GLU A 965 7.70 -12.07 24.02
CA GLU A 965 7.45 -13.30 24.79
C GLU A 965 7.97 -13.18 26.24
N LEU A 966 9.15 -12.58 26.40
CA LEU A 966 9.82 -12.43 27.70
C LEU A 966 9.37 -11.18 28.47
N GLY A 967 8.91 -10.13 27.79
CA GLY A 967 8.67 -8.82 28.40
C GLY A 967 9.97 -8.07 28.76
N ARG A 968 11.02 -8.27 27.96
CA ARG A 968 12.34 -7.67 28.20
C ARG A 968 12.44 -6.36 27.41
N ASP A 969 12.54 -5.24 28.13
CA ASP A 969 12.59 -3.87 27.59
C ASP A 969 11.37 -3.44 26.73
N VAL A 970 10.36 -4.31 26.59
CA VAL A 970 9.01 -4.03 26.07
C VAL A 970 7.98 -4.73 26.97
N ASN A 971 6.73 -4.25 26.97
CA ASN A 971 5.65 -4.94 27.70
C ASN A 971 5.40 -6.34 27.12
N LYS A 972 5.26 -7.34 28.00
CA LYS A 972 5.01 -8.74 27.60
C LYS A 972 3.67 -8.87 26.88
N ASP A 973 3.69 -9.38 25.65
CA ASP A 973 2.50 -9.66 24.84
C ASP A 973 2.74 -10.93 24.00
N LEU A 974 2.16 -12.05 24.45
CA LEU A 974 2.28 -13.33 23.76
C LEU A 974 1.61 -13.35 22.38
N LYS A 975 0.63 -12.47 22.11
CA LYS A 975 -0.01 -12.37 20.78
C LYS A 975 0.89 -11.62 19.81
N GLN A 976 1.59 -10.57 20.26
CA GLN A 976 2.64 -9.91 19.48
C GLN A 976 3.82 -10.86 19.25
N ALA A 977 4.26 -11.62 20.26
CA ALA A 977 5.30 -12.64 20.10
C ALA A 977 4.97 -13.61 18.96
N VAL A 978 3.76 -14.19 18.99
CA VAL A 978 3.25 -15.08 17.93
C VAL A 978 3.15 -14.38 16.57
N TYR A 979 2.67 -13.13 16.51
CA TYR A 979 2.59 -12.37 15.26
C TYR A 979 3.98 -12.19 14.62
N TRP A 980 4.98 -11.80 15.42
CA TRP A 980 6.35 -11.60 14.95
C TRP A 980 7.06 -12.90 14.60
N TYR A 981 6.87 -13.98 15.37
CA TYR A 981 7.35 -15.31 14.99
C TYR A 981 6.68 -15.82 13.70
N ARG A 982 5.39 -15.53 13.45
CA ARG A 982 4.72 -15.83 12.16
C ARG A 982 5.35 -15.07 11.00
N LYS A 983 5.59 -13.76 11.15
CA LYS A 983 6.27 -12.96 10.12
C LYS A 983 7.68 -13.45 9.84
N ALA A 984 8.45 -13.75 10.87
CA ALA A 984 9.79 -14.30 10.74
C ALA A 984 9.79 -15.66 10.02
N ALA A 985 8.85 -16.55 10.33
CA ALA A 985 8.70 -17.85 9.67
C ALA A 985 8.23 -17.72 8.21
N GLU A 986 7.30 -16.81 7.90
CA GLU A 986 6.91 -16.46 6.52
C GLU A 986 8.11 -15.97 5.69
N ASN A 987 9.05 -15.28 6.33
CA ASN A 987 10.32 -14.81 5.75
C ASN A 987 11.48 -15.82 5.87
N GLY A 988 11.21 -17.08 6.23
CA GLY A 988 12.18 -18.18 6.22
C GLY A 988 13.10 -18.29 7.44
N CYS A 989 12.78 -17.63 8.55
CA CYS A 989 13.54 -17.78 9.80
C CYS A 989 13.23 -19.14 10.47
N THR A 990 14.17 -20.08 10.36
CA THR A 990 14.07 -21.44 10.92
C THR A 990 13.91 -21.45 12.44
N VAL A 991 14.55 -20.49 13.14
CA VAL A 991 14.41 -20.29 14.59
C VAL A 991 12.99 -19.85 14.95
N ALA A 992 12.35 -19.03 14.11
CA ALA A 992 10.97 -18.63 14.32
C ALA A 992 9.97 -19.76 14.05
N GLU A 993 10.23 -20.64 13.08
CA GLU A 993 9.45 -21.87 12.91
C GLU A 993 9.52 -22.74 14.18
N TYR A 994 10.70 -22.89 14.77
CA TYR A 994 10.88 -23.59 16.06
C TYR A 994 10.12 -22.89 17.21
N ASN A 995 10.19 -21.56 17.30
CA ASN A 995 9.47 -20.79 18.32
C ASN A 995 7.94 -20.88 18.15
N LEU A 996 7.41 -20.90 16.92
CA LEU A 996 6.00 -21.21 16.66
C LEU A 996 5.63 -22.62 17.12
N GLY A 997 6.53 -23.60 16.93
CA GLY A 997 6.40 -24.94 17.50
C GLY A 997 6.15 -24.88 19.01
N LYS A 998 7.03 -24.17 19.74
CA LYS A 998 6.87 -23.92 21.19
C LYS A 998 5.55 -23.22 21.53
N CYS A 999 5.15 -22.20 20.75
CA CYS A 999 3.89 -21.49 20.99
C CYS A 999 2.68 -22.43 20.90
N TYR A 1000 2.60 -23.27 19.86
CA TYR A 1000 1.51 -24.24 19.70
C TYR A 1000 1.58 -25.41 20.68
N GLU A 1001 2.77 -25.82 21.13
CA GLU A 1001 2.93 -26.88 22.16
C GLU A 1001 2.42 -26.42 23.54
N ASN A 1002 2.69 -25.16 23.91
CA ASN A 1002 2.43 -24.63 25.24
C ASN A 1002 1.14 -23.78 25.35
N GLY A 1003 0.58 -23.34 24.22
CA GLY A 1003 -0.53 -22.39 24.19
C GLY A 1003 -0.11 -20.92 24.42
N ASN A 1004 1.17 -20.58 24.18
CA ASN A 1004 1.68 -19.22 24.36
C ASN A 1004 1.17 -18.32 23.22
N GLY A 1005 0.11 -17.53 23.48
CA GLY A 1005 -0.45 -16.57 22.51
C GLY A 1005 -1.31 -17.19 21.39
N VAL A 1006 -1.44 -18.52 21.39
CA VAL A 1006 -2.28 -19.33 20.49
C VAL A 1006 -3.04 -20.37 21.29
N GLU A 1007 -4.11 -20.92 20.72
CA GLU A 1007 -4.67 -22.18 21.22
C GLU A 1007 -3.63 -23.31 21.08
N LYS A 1008 -3.54 -24.19 22.09
CA LYS A 1008 -2.61 -25.33 22.08
C LYS A 1008 -2.99 -26.32 20.98
N ASP A 1009 -2.04 -26.64 20.10
CA ASP A 1009 -2.20 -27.61 19.02
C ASP A 1009 -0.90 -28.38 18.79
N GLU A 1010 -0.82 -29.59 19.34
CA GLU A 1010 0.37 -30.43 19.26
C GLU A 1010 0.69 -30.89 17.81
N ARG A 1011 -0.32 -30.99 16.93
CA ARG A 1011 -0.11 -31.35 15.52
C ARG A 1011 0.55 -30.20 14.77
N LYS A 1012 0.08 -28.97 14.97
CA LYS A 1012 0.76 -27.76 14.45
C LYS A 1012 2.15 -27.63 15.04
N ALA A 1013 2.34 -27.88 16.34
CA ALA A 1013 3.65 -27.86 16.97
C ALA A 1013 4.64 -28.81 16.27
N PHE A 1014 4.26 -30.08 16.10
CA PHE A 1014 5.05 -31.08 15.39
C PHE A 1014 5.33 -30.70 13.93
N GLU A 1015 4.35 -30.13 13.20
CA GLU A 1015 4.59 -29.63 11.84
C GLU A 1015 5.60 -28.49 11.77
N TYR A 1016 5.56 -27.55 12.71
CA TYR A 1016 6.49 -26.42 12.77
C TYR A 1016 7.90 -26.85 13.20
N TYR A 1017 8.00 -27.74 14.20
CA TYR A 1017 9.27 -28.40 14.53
C TYR A 1017 9.85 -29.17 13.34
N ARG A 1018 9.01 -29.90 12.57
CA ARG A 1018 9.48 -30.61 11.38
C ARG A 1018 10.02 -29.66 10.30
N LYS A 1019 9.31 -28.57 9.98
CA LYS A 1019 9.78 -27.57 8.99
C LYS A 1019 11.14 -26.97 9.39
N SER A 1020 11.32 -26.64 10.66
CA SER A 1020 12.59 -26.13 11.18
C SER A 1020 13.71 -27.20 11.15
N ALA A 1021 13.37 -28.46 11.42
CA ALA A 1021 14.29 -29.61 11.36
C ALA A 1021 14.66 -30.04 9.91
N ASP A 1022 13.77 -29.82 8.94
CA ASP A 1022 14.02 -30.02 7.51
C ASP A 1022 15.09 -29.02 7.00
N HIS A 1023 15.21 -27.85 7.65
CA HIS A 1023 16.32 -26.89 7.50
C HIS A 1023 17.51 -27.15 8.47
N GLU A 1024 17.59 -28.35 9.02
CA GLU A 1024 18.67 -28.87 9.87
C GLU A 1024 18.95 -28.13 11.20
N TYR A 1025 18.04 -27.28 11.68
CA TYR A 1025 18.22 -26.58 12.95
C TYR A 1025 18.22 -27.56 14.14
N SER A 1026 19.36 -27.73 14.81
CA SER A 1026 19.60 -28.85 15.72
C SER A 1026 18.61 -28.96 16.90
N HIS A 1027 18.13 -27.83 17.43
CA HIS A 1027 17.09 -27.81 18.46
C HIS A 1027 15.72 -28.29 17.93
N ALA A 1028 15.38 -28.00 16.68
CA ALA A 1028 14.16 -28.54 16.07
C ALA A 1028 14.30 -30.02 15.73
N VAL A 1029 15.47 -30.46 15.24
CA VAL A 1029 15.76 -31.90 15.02
C VAL A 1029 15.63 -32.68 16.33
N LEU A 1030 16.14 -32.13 17.44
CA LEU A 1030 15.95 -32.67 18.80
C LEU A 1030 14.46 -32.75 19.18
N GLN A 1031 13.67 -31.69 19.00
CA GLN A 1031 12.25 -31.70 19.35
C GLN A 1031 11.41 -32.62 18.45
N VAL A 1032 11.74 -32.78 17.17
CA VAL A 1032 11.13 -33.82 16.31
C VAL A 1032 11.40 -35.22 16.88
N GLY A 1033 12.62 -35.47 17.38
CA GLY A 1033 12.95 -36.70 18.10
C GLY A 1033 12.13 -36.88 19.38
N TYR A 1034 11.93 -35.80 20.14
CA TYR A 1034 11.10 -35.80 21.36
C TYR A 1034 9.62 -36.08 21.04
N CYS A 1035 9.06 -35.43 20.02
CA CYS A 1035 7.70 -35.68 19.54
C CYS A 1035 7.49 -37.14 19.14
N TYR A 1036 8.40 -37.74 18.35
CA TYR A 1036 8.34 -39.16 18.02
C TYR A 1036 8.55 -40.07 19.24
N SER A 1037 9.35 -39.65 20.23
CA SER A 1037 9.59 -40.42 21.46
C SER A 1037 8.38 -40.44 22.40
N LYS A 1038 7.54 -39.40 22.37
CA LYS A 1038 6.42 -39.19 23.31
C LYS A 1038 5.03 -39.33 22.68
N GLY A 1039 4.92 -39.20 21.36
CA GLY A 1039 3.62 -39.18 20.64
C GLY A 1039 2.99 -37.78 20.57
N ILE A 1040 3.77 -36.71 20.69
CA ILE A 1040 3.27 -35.33 20.67
C ILE A 1040 3.02 -34.92 19.22
N GLY A 1041 1.75 -34.71 18.85
CA GLY A 1041 1.36 -34.34 17.48
C GLY A 1041 1.57 -35.42 16.41
N THR A 1042 2.09 -36.59 16.77
CA THR A 1042 2.48 -37.67 15.88
C THR A 1042 2.39 -39.03 16.59
N GLU A 1043 2.50 -40.14 15.86
CA GLU A 1043 2.52 -41.48 16.47
C GLU A 1043 3.88 -41.78 17.11
N VAL A 1044 3.87 -42.53 18.22
CA VAL A 1044 5.10 -42.93 18.92
C VAL A 1044 5.98 -43.80 18.01
N ASN A 1045 7.16 -43.31 17.65
CA ASN A 1045 8.09 -44.01 16.77
C ASN A 1045 9.53 -43.93 17.33
N LYS A 1046 9.92 -44.95 18.09
CA LYS A 1046 11.21 -45.00 18.78
C LYS A 1046 12.41 -44.99 17.81
N THR A 1047 12.27 -45.57 16.62
CA THR A 1047 13.33 -45.59 15.59
C THR A 1047 13.57 -44.21 15.02
N LYS A 1048 12.50 -43.50 14.61
CA LYS A 1048 12.62 -42.10 14.14
C LYS A 1048 13.08 -41.15 15.23
N ALA A 1049 12.72 -41.40 16.48
CA ALA A 1049 13.26 -40.67 17.63
C ALA A 1049 14.77 -40.85 17.75
N PHE A 1050 15.27 -42.10 17.71
CA PHE A 1050 16.69 -42.42 17.71
C PHE A 1050 17.44 -41.79 16.52
N GLU A 1051 16.91 -41.89 15.30
CA GLU A 1051 17.49 -41.26 14.10
C GLU A 1051 17.60 -39.73 14.25
N SER A 1052 16.56 -39.09 14.78
CA SER A 1052 16.53 -37.64 15.00
C SER A 1052 17.50 -37.21 16.10
N TYR A 1053 17.51 -37.90 17.24
CA TYR A 1053 18.49 -37.65 18.31
C TYR A 1053 19.92 -37.88 17.82
N LYS A 1054 20.17 -38.90 17.00
CA LYS A 1054 21.48 -39.13 16.39
C LYS A 1054 21.90 -37.96 15.50
N LYS A 1055 21.04 -37.51 14.57
CA LYS A 1055 21.36 -36.37 13.70
C LYS A 1055 21.70 -35.11 14.52
N ALA A 1056 20.91 -34.78 15.55
CA ALA A 1056 21.20 -33.64 16.42
C ALA A 1056 22.44 -33.84 17.31
N ALA A 1057 22.74 -35.08 17.72
CA ALA A 1057 23.92 -35.42 18.52
C ALA A 1057 25.23 -35.34 17.71
N ASP A 1058 25.18 -35.77 16.44
CA ASP A 1058 26.27 -35.66 15.47
C ASP A 1058 26.51 -34.18 15.07
N GLN A 1059 25.48 -33.33 15.13
CA GLN A 1059 25.58 -31.85 15.09
C GLN A 1059 26.08 -31.23 16.42
N GLY A 1060 26.50 -32.02 17.40
CA GLY A 1060 27.06 -31.54 18.67
C GLY A 1060 26.05 -31.14 19.76
N ASN A 1061 24.74 -31.34 19.58
CA ASN A 1061 23.76 -30.92 20.58
C ASN A 1061 23.83 -31.79 21.85
N LYS A 1062 24.28 -31.22 22.98
CA LYS A 1062 24.48 -31.95 24.25
C LYS A 1062 23.21 -32.62 24.80
N VAL A 1063 22.02 -32.06 24.61
CA VAL A 1063 20.75 -32.68 25.04
C VAL A 1063 20.40 -33.88 24.15
N ALA A 1064 20.65 -33.77 22.84
CA ALA A 1064 20.48 -34.89 21.92
C ALA A 1064 21.46 -36.03 22.21
N GLN A 1065 22.73 -35.72 22.55
CA GLN A 1065 23.72 -36.70 22.98
C GLN A 1065 23.29 -37.43 24.27
N TYR A 1066 22.78 -36.70 25.27
CA TYR A 1066 22.19 -37.32 26.47
C TYR A 1066 21.03 -38.26 26.13
N ASN A 1067 20.06 -37.80 25.32
CA ASN A 1067 18.92 -38.61 24.91
C ASN A 1067 19.34 -39.84 24.09
N LEU A 1068 20.39 -39.74 23.27
CA LEU A 1068 20.97 -40.85 22.53
C LEU A 1068 21.64 -41.88 23.46
N GLY A 1069 22.30 -41.41 24.53
CA GLY A 1069 22.81 -42.26 25.61
C GLY A 1069 21.68 -43.06 26.29
N VAL A 1070 20.56 -42.39 26.62
CA VAL A 1070 19.34 -43.05 27.13
C VAL A 1070 18.79 -44.07 26.11
N CYS A 1071 18.85 -43.79 24.81
CA CYS A 1071 18.40 -44.74 23.79
C CYS A 1071 19.25 -46.02 23.75
N TYR A 1072 20.58 -45.91 23.84
CA TYR A 1072 21.49 -47.07 23.92
C TYR A 1072 21.41 -47.81 25.27
N GLN A 1073 21.13 -47.12 26.37
CA GLN A 1073 20.89 -47.75 27.67
C GLN A 1073 19.61 -48.59 27.67
N ASP A 1074 18.51 -48.01 27.20
CA ASP A 1074 17.16 -48.59 27.35
C ASP A 1074 16.74 -49.46 26.15
N GLY A 1075 17.46 -49.39 25.02
CA GLY A 1075 17.10 -50.10 23.78
C GLY A 1075 15.95 -49.41 23.03
N LYS A 1076 15.91 -48.07 23.03
CA LYS A 1076 14.84 -47.28 22.43
C LYS A 1076 15.18 -46.95 20.98
N GLY A 1077 14.68 -47.75 20.04
CA GLY A 1077 14.90 -47.56 18.59
C GLY A 1077 16.25 -48.10 18.07
N VAL A 1078 17.06 -48.67 18.95
CA VAL A 1078 18.38 -49.26 18.71
C VAL A 1078 18.59 -50.41 19.69
N GLU A 1079 19.53 -51.32 19.41
CA GLU A 1079 19.97 -52.34 20.37
C GLU A 1079 20.66 -51.73 21.59
N LYS A 1080 20.66 -52.46 22.71
CA LYS A 1080 21.27 -52.00 23.97
C LYS A 1080 22.79 -52.06 23.90
N ASP A 1081 23.43 -50.94 24.19
CA ASP A 1081 24.89 -50.80 24.19
C ASP A 1081 25.34 -49.91 25.36
N LYS A 1082 25.86 -50.53 26.42
CA LYS A 1082 26.31 -49.80 27.62
C LYS A 1082 27.51 -48.89 27.35
N VAL A 1083 28.40 -49.28 26.42
CA VAL A 1083 29.63 -48.53 26.12
C VAL A 1083 29.29 -47.28 25.32
N LYS A 1084 28.45 -47.39 24.27
CA LYS A 1084 27.95 -46.22 23.55
C LYS A 1084 27.10 -45.31 24.42
N ALA A 1085 26.30 -45.86 25.34
CA ALA A 1085 25.56 -45.07 26.32
C ALA A 1085 26.51 -44.23 27.19
N PHE A 1086 27.53 -44.85 27.79
CA PHE A 1086 28.58 -44.17 28.55
C PHE A 1086 29.32 -43.10 27.71
N GLU A 1087 29.73 -43.42 26.47
CA GLU A 1087 30.38 -42.46 25.58
C GLU A 1087 29.52 -41.20 25.32
N TYR A 1088 28.23 -41.37 25.03
CA TYR A 1088 27.35 -40.25 24.73
C TYR A 1088 26.92 -39.46 25.97
N TYR A 1089 26.78 -40.11 27.14
CA TYR A 1089 26.67 -39.41 28.42
C TYR A 1089 27.93 -38.59 28.69
N LYS A 1090 29.13 -39.15 28.47
CA LYS A 1090 30.39 -38.42 28.63
C LYS A 1090 30.49 -37.21 27.70
N LYS A 1091 30.27 -37.39 26.39
CA LYS A 1091 30.28 -36.30 25.40
C LYS A 1091 29.33 -35.15 25.75
N SER A 1092 28.18 -35.47 26.37
CA SER A 1092 27.20 -34.48 26.85
C SER A 1092 27.62 -33.82 28.18
N ALA A 1093 28.20 -34.59 29.12
CA ALA A 1093 28.68 -34.12 30.41
C ALA A 1093 29.89 -33.19 30.29
N ASP A 1094 30.82 -33.51 29.38
CA ASP A 1094 32.00 -32.71 29.02
C ASP A 1094 31.60 -31.32 28.45
N GLN A 1095 30.35 -31.13 28.02
CA GLN A 1095 29.77 -29.86 27.57
C GLN A 1095 28.89 -29.17 28.64
N GLY A 1096 28.96 -29.58 29.90
CA GLY A 1096 28.18 -28.99 30.99
C GLY A 1096 26.68 -29.26 30.86
N HIS A 1097 26.27 -30.52 30.67
CA HIS A 1097 24.86 -30.92 30.78
C HIS A 1097 24.63 -31.64 32.11
N LEU A 1098 24.02 -30.96 33.08
CA LEU A 1098 23.85 -31.44 34.47
C LEU A 1098 23.33 -32.89 34.54
N HIS A 1099 22.21 -33.20 33.87
CA HIS A 1099 21.66 -34.56 33.83
C HIS A 1099 22.62 -35.61 33.25
N ALA A 1100 23.49 -35.23 32.31
CA ALA A 1100 24.52 -36.13 31.78
C ALA A 1100 25.70 -36.26 32.75
N GLN A 1101 26.07 -35.22 33.48
CA GLN A 1101 27.10 -35.30 34.55
C GLN A 1101 26.61 -36.21 35.68
N SER A 1102 25.36 -36.08 36.13
CA SER A 1102 24.76 -36.99 37.12
C SER A 1102 24.70 -38.44 36.61
N GLN A 1103 24.25 -38.68 35.37
CA GLN A 1103 24.23 -40.05 34.84
C GLN A 1103 25.64 -40.61 34.55
N LEU A 1104 26.61 -39.77 34.20
CA LEU A 1104 28.02 -40.18 34.09
C LEU A 1104 28.60 -40.53 35.46
N GLY A 1105 28.24 -39.79 36.51
CA GLY A 1105 28.54 -40.12 37.90
C GLY A 1105 27.95 -41.47 38.30
N ASN A 1106 26.68 -41.72 37.98
CA ASN A 1106 26.04 -43.02 38.14
C ASN A 1106 26.74 -44.13 37.33
N CYS A 1107 27.27 -43.83 36.14
CA CYS A 1107 28.01 -44.81 35.34
C CYS A 1107 29.33 -45.21 36.00
N TYR A 1108 30.12 -44.25 36.49
CA TYR A 1108 31.34 -44.55 37.24
C TYR A 1108 31.08 -45.18 38.61
N LEU A 1109 29.98 -44.83 39.30
CA LEU A 1109 29.61 -45.44 40.58
C LEU A 1109 29.27 -46.93 40.43
N ASN A 1110 28.60 -47.32 39.33
CA ASN A 1110 28.03 -48.66 39.12
C ASN A 1110 28.76 -49.50 38.06
N GLY A 1111 29.85 -49.01 37.46
CA GLY A 1111 30.56 -49.70 36.37
C GLY A 1111 29.71 -49.87 35.09
N PHE A 1112 28.85 -48.89 34.79
CA PHE A 1112 27.98 -48.97 33.61
C PHE A 1112 28.70 -48.46 32.36
N GLY A 1113 29.15 -49.39 31.51
CA GLY A 1113 29.87 -49.07 30.27
C GLY A 1113 31.32 -48.60 30.48
N THR A 1114 31.79 -48.65 31.72
CA THR A 1114 33.11 -48.20 32.19
C THR A 1114 33.49 -49.00 33.45
N GLU A 1115 34.72 -48.85 33.95
CA GLU A 1115 35.13 -49.42 35.23
C GLU A 1115 34.60 -48.59 36.41
N VAL A 1116 34.52 -49.20 37.61
CA VAL A 1116 34.03 -48.51 38.81
C VAL A 1116 35.05 -47.47 39.28
N ASP A 1117 34.66 -46.20 39.28
CA ASP A 1117 35.47 -45.07 39.75
C ASP A 1117 34.64 -44.17 40.67
N LYS A 1118 34.57 -44.55 41.94
CA LYS A 1118 33.83 -43.81 42.97
C LYS A 1118 34.33 -42.38 43.15
N LYS A 1119 35.60 -42.10 42.84
CA LYS A 1119 36.18 -40.75 42.95
C LYS A 1119 35.68 -39.84 41.84
N LYS A 1120 35.73 -40.27 40.57
CA LYS A 1120 35.13 -39.51 39.45
C LYS A 1120 33.62 -39.34 39.62
N ALA A 1121 32.93 -40.35 40.18
CA ALA A 1121 31.51 -40.22 40.49
C ALA A 1121 31.25 -39.07 41.49
N PHE A 1122 31.98 -39.05 42.62
CA PHE A 1122 31.90 -37.98 43.61
C PHE A 1122 32.25 -36.59 43.04
N GLU A 1123 33.33 -36.48 42.26
CA GLU A 1123 33.73 -35.23 41.59
C GLU A 1123 32.63 -34.68 40.66
N LEU A 1124 31.95 -35.55 39.90
CA LEU A 1124 30.83 -35.18 39.03
C LEU A 1124 29.58 -34.76 39.81
N PHE A 1125 29.21 -35.47 40.88
CA PHE A 1125 28.08 -35.06 41.72
C PHE A 1125 28.35 -33.70 42.38
N LYS A 1126 29.55 -33.49 42.92
CA LYS A 1126 29.96 -32.23 43.54
C LYS A 1126 30.08 -31.06 42.55
N SER A 1127 30.31 -31.32 41.25
CA SER A 1127 30.20 -30.27 40.23
C SER A 1127 28.75 -29.83 40.00
N THR A 1128 27.79 -30.76 40.00
CA THR A 1128 26.36 -30.42 39.81
C THR A 1128 25.74 -29.65 40.99
N GLU A 1129 26.26 -29.85 42.20
CA GLU A 1129 25.84 -29.14 43.42
C GLU A 1129 26.02 -27.61 43.31
N LYS A 1130 27.19 -27.16 42.84
CA LYS A 1130 27.52 -25.73 42.70
C LYS A 1130 26.63 -24.99 41.70
N GLU A 1131 26.19 -25.66 40.64
CA GLU A 1131 25.31 -25.05 39.62
C GLU A 1131 23.83 -25.11 40.01
N ASN A 1132 23.38 -26.18 40.69
CA ASN A 1132 21.99 -26.30 41.17
C ASN A 1132 21.59 -25.20 42.16
N ASN A 1133 22.51 -24.75 43.02
CA ASN A 1133 22.25 -23.65 43.96
C ASN A 1133 21.98 -22.28 43.29
N LEU A 1134 22.26 -22.11 41.98
CA LEU A 1134 21.79 -20.95 41.21
C LEU A 1134 20.43 -21.18 40.49
N ALA A 1135 19.98 -22.43 40.35
CA ALA A 1135 18.84 -22.79 39.51
C ALA A 1135 17.50 -22.91 40.27
N LEU A 1136 17.53 -22.96 41.61
CA LEU A 1136 16.44 -23.42 42.48
C LEU A 1136 15.14 -22.58 42.52
N CYS A 1137 14.98 -21.56 41.68
CA CYS A 1137 13.85 -20.62 41.76
C CYS A 1137 12.57 -20.99 40.97
N ASN A 1138 12.54 -22.05 40.14
CA ASN A 1138 11.52 -22.12 39.07
C ASN A 1138 10.93 -23.49 38.61
N SER A 1139 11.28 -24.68 39.16
CA SER A 1139 10.88 -25.95 38.48
C SER A 1139 10.43 -27.18 39.31
N GLY A 1140 10.17 -27.06 40.62
CA GLY A 1140 9.13 -27.86 41.32
C GLY A 1140 9.25 -29.40 41.50
N GLU A 1141 10.21 -30.11 40.90
CA GLU A 1141 10.34 -31.58 40.99
C GLU A 1141 11.59 -32.02 41.78
N CYS A 1142 11.47 -32.28 43.10
CA CYS A 1142 12.63 -32.48 44.01
C CYS A 1142 12.94 -33.93 44.48
N TYR A 1143 12.00 -34.87 44.38
CA TYR A 1143 12.00 -36.08 45.23
C TYR A 1143 13.17 -37.08 45.06
N THR A 1144 13.89 -37.06 43.94
CA THR A 1144 14.97 -38.02 43.65
C THR A 1144 16.36 -37.53 44.06
N VAL A 1145 16.61 -36.21 44.13
CA VAL A 1145 17.94 -35.68 44.41
C VAL A 1145 18.27 -35.77 45.90
N GLU A 1146 17.29 -35.49 46.76
CA GLU A 1146 17.47 -35.48 48.22
C GLU A 1146 17.83 -36.86 48.81
N THR A 1147 17.41 -37.95 48.15
CA THR A 1147 17.69 -39.32 48.59
C THR A 1147 19.05 -39.85 48.15
N ASP A 1148 19.66 -39.28 47.10
CA ASP A 1148 21.06 -39.55 46.73
C ASP A 1148 22.04 -38.59 47.44
N MET A 1149 21.63 -37.34 47.69
CA MET A 1149 22.41 -36.34 48.45
C MET A 1149 22.86 -36.87 49.83
N LYS A 1150 21.94 -37.48 50.59
CA LYS A 1150 22.23 -38.06 51.92
C LYS A 1150 23.22 -39.25 51.86
N LYS A 1151 23.34 -39.93 50.70
CA LYS A 1151 24.36 -40.98 50.50
C LYS A 1151 25.75 -40.39 50.29
N VAL A 1152 25.87 -39.13 49.85
CA VAL A 1152 27.14 -38.42 49.65
C VAL A 1152 27.67 -37.87 50.97
N GLU A 1153 26.81 -37.34 51.85
CA GLU A 1153 27.18 -36.92 53.22
C GLU A 1153 27.85 -38.08 53.99
N ALA A 1154 27.26 -39.27 53.92
CA ALA A 1154 27.82 -40.50 54.51
C ALA A 1154 29.17 -40.93 53.89
N PHE A 1155 29.61 -40.36 52.77
CA PHE A 1155 30.92 -40.63 52.17
C PHE A 1155 31.98 -39.60 52.58
N GLU A 1156 31.62 -38.33 52.81
CA GLU A 1156 32.57 -37.31 53.28
C GLU A 1156 33.11 -37.62 54.69
N TYR A 1157 32.30 -38.28 55.54
CA TYR A 1157 32.76 -38.75 56.85
C TYR A 1157 33.53 -40.08 56.82
N TYR A 1158 33.56 -40.82 55.71
CA TYR A 1158 34.17 -42.17 55.66
C TYR A 1158 35.69 -42.14 55.94
N GLU A 1159 36.43 -41.35 55.18
CA GLU A 1159 37.90 -41.31 55.27
C GLU A 1159 38.40 -40.70 56.60
N PRO A 1160 37.79 -39.62 57.15
CA PRO A 1160 38.11 -39.14 58.50
C PRO A 1160 37.73 -40.13 59.61
N ALA A 1161 36.67 -40.92 59.43
CA ALA A 1161 36.24 -41.94 60.40
C ALA A 1161 37.18 -43.15 60.46
N GLU A 1162 37.68 -43.65 59.32
CA GLU A 1162 38.73 -44.69 59.33
C GLU A 1162 40.06 -44.19 59.94
N ASN A 1163 40.30 -42.87 59.93
CA ASN A 1163 41.40 -42.22 60.64
C ASN A 1163 41.08 -41.90 62.13
N GLY A 1164 39.94 -42.36 62.66
CA GLY A 1164 39.58 -42.28 64.08
C GLY A 1164 39.07 -40.93 64.57
N LEU A 1165 38.63 -40.04 63.66
CA LEU A 1165 38.12 -38.72 64.04
C LEU A 1165 36.71 -38.83 64.65
N LYS A 1166 36.57 -38.50 65.94
CA LYS A 1166 35.34 -38.74 66.72
C LYS A 1166 34.07 -38.14 66.11
N ASP A 1167 34.13 -36.88 65.65
CA ASP A 1167 32.95 -36.21 65.10
C ASP A 1167 32.50 -36.85 63.78
N ALA A 1168 33.44 -37.37 62.99
CA ALA A 1168 33.15 -38.13 61.78
C ALA A 1168 32.59 -39.52 62.10
N ASN A 1169 33.13 -40.23 63.09
CA ASN A 1169 32.56 -41.49 63.59
C ASN A 1169 31.10 -41.31 64.05
N PHE A 1170 30.79 -40.21 64.74
CA PHE A 1170 29.43 -39.89 65.18
C PHE A 1170 28.48 -39.67 64.00
N GLN A 1171 28.82 -38.78 63.06
CA GLN A 1171 27.97 -38.48 61.89
C GLN A 1171 27.80 -39.71 60.99
N LEU A 1172 28.88 -40.48 60.77
CA LEU A 1172 28.84 -41.71 59.96
C LEU A 1172 27.98 -42.81 60.60
N GLY A 1173 28.09 -42.98 61.92
CA GLY A 1173 27.24 -43.87 62.70
C GLY A 1173 25.76 -43.46 62.65
N TYR A 1174 25.48 -42.16 62.81
CA TYR A 1174 24.14 -41.58 62.70
C TYR A 1174 23.51 -41.81 61.31
N CYS A 1175 24.27 -41.64 60.21
CA CYS A 1175 23.81 -42.01 58.87
C CYS A 1175 23.46 -43.51 58.79
N CYS A 1176 24.34 -44.40 59.24
CA CYS A 1176 24.15 -45.85 59.16
C CYS A 1176 22.92 -46.34 59.96
N ILE A 1177 22.69 -45.76 61.15
CA ILE A 1177 21.54 -46.06 62.02
C ILE A 1177 20.23 -45.66 61.33
N ASN A 1178 20.20 -44.51 60.66
CA ASN A 1178 19.05 -44.06 59.86
C ASN A 1178 18.89 -44.80 58.51
N GLY A 1179 19.71 -45.83 58.23
CA GLY A 1179 19.66 -46.62 56.99
C GLY A 1179 20.29 -45.94 55.78
N ILE A 1180 20.90 -44.77 55.97
CA ILE A 1180 21.53 -43.97 54.91
C ILE A 1180 22.92 -44.53 54.62
N GLY A 1181 23.27 -44.70 53.35
CA GLY A 1181 24.60 -45.19 52.93
C GLY A 1181 24.90 -46.66 53.24
N THR A 1182 23.93 -47.47 53.67
CA THR A 1182 24.17 -48.83 54.19
C THR A 1182 24.51 -49.90 53.13
N GLU A 1183 24.71 -49.49 51.88
CA GLU A 1183 25.33 -50.29 50.82
C GLU A 1183 26.87 -50.10 50.76
N ILE A 1184 27.41 -49.18 51.57
CA ILE A 1184 28.83 -48.79 51.61
C ILE A 1184 29.51 -49.34 52.88
N ILE A 1185 28.77 -49.51 53.99
CA ILE A 1185 29.27 -50.00 55.29
C ILE A 1185 28.29 -51.01 55.87
N ASN A 1186 28.79 -52.08 56.52
CA ASN A 1186 27.96 -52.95 57.34
C ASN A 1186 27.35 -52.16 58.52
N LYS A 1187 26.01 -52.21 58.65
CA LYS A 1187 25.25 -51.60 59.76
C LYS A 1187 25.80 -51.93 61.15
N GLU A 1188 26.34 -53.13 61.36
CA GLU A 1188 26.93 -53.54 62.65
C GLU A 1188 28.10 -52.62 63.05
N LYS A 1189 29.02 -52.33 62.12
CA LYS A 1189 30.17 -51.44 62.34
C LYS A 1189 29.71 -50.00 62.61
N GLY A 1190 28.64 -49.55 61.96
CA GLY A 1190 28.05 -48.23 62.19
C GLY A 1190 27.46 -48.04 63.60
N PHE A 1191 26.87 -49.09 64.18
CA PHE A 1191 26.42 -49.08 65.58
C PHE A 1191 27.60 -49.06 66.56
N GLU A 1192 28.66 -49.83 66.31
CA GLU A 1192 29.86 -49.83 67.16
C GLU A 1192 30.52 -48.44 67.19
N MET A 1193 30.72 -47.81 66.02
CA MET A 1193 31.33 -46.47 65.91
C MET A 1193 30.47 -45.36 66.55
N TYR A 1194 29.14 -45.49 66.57
CA TYR A 1194 28.25 -44.56 67.27
C TYR A 1194 28.35 -44.74 68.81
N ASN A 1195 28.32 -45.99 69.28
CA ASN A 1195 28.41 -46.32 70.71
C ASN A 1195 29.77 -45.92 71.31
N GLU A 1196 30.89 -46.10 70.59
CA GLU A 1196 32.23 -45.68 71.04
C GLU A 1196 32.37 -44.16 71.24
N VAL A 1197 31.72 -43.34 70.40
CA VAL A 1197 31.81 -41.88 70.52
C VAL A 1197 30.86 -41.33 71.58
N THR A 1198 29.66 -41.92 71.69
CA THR A 1198 28.63 -41.49 72.65
C THR A 1198 28.80 -42.06 74.06
N ASN A 1199 29.69 -43.05 74.25
CA ASN A 1199 29.75 -43.89 75.47
C ASN A 1199 28.39 -44.59 75.79
N SER A 1200 27.51 -44.73 74.81
CA SER A 1200 26.20 -45.36 74.99
C SER A 1200 26.27 -46.88 74.80
N ASN A 1201 25.45 -47.60 75.55
CA ASN A 1201 25.42 -49.07 75.56
C ASN A 1201 24.21 -49.62 74.78
N LEU A 1202 23.84 -48.95 73.69
CA LEU A 1202 22.65 -49.22 72.89
C LEU A 1202 22.73 -50.61 72.24
N GLN A 1203 21.72 -51.44 72.49
CA GLN A 1203 21.61 -52.76 71.87
C GLN A 1203 20.94 -52.69 70.50
N ARG A 1204 21.28 -53.65 69.62
CA ARG A 1204 21.00 -53.69 68.17
C ARG A 1204 19.56 -53.43 67.68
N ASN A 1205 18.57 -53.36 68.57
CA ASN A 1205 17.14 -53.30 68.23
C ASN A 1205 16.38 -52.09 68.83
N SER A 1206 16.96 -51.25 69.71
CA SER A 1206 16.20 -50.23 70.46
C SER A 1206 16.11 -48.84 69.79
N PHE A 1207 15.57 -48.80 68.56
CA PHE A 1207 15.32 -47.56 67.79
C PHE A 1207 14.57 -46.46 68.58
N LYS A 1208 13.79 -46.85 69.60
CA LYS A 1208 12.99 -45.95 70.44
C LYS A 1208 13.76 -45.30 71.61
N GLU A 1209 14.96 -45.79 71.93
CA GLU A 1209 15.83 -45.18 72.95
C GLU A 1209 16.67 -44.06 72.35
N ILE A 1210 17.16 -44.28 71.12
CA ILE A 1210 17.95 -43.33 70.32
C ILE A 1210 17.24 -41.98 70.14
N LEU A 1211 15.93 -42.00 69.86
CA LEU A 1211 15.12 -40.79 69.70
C LEU A 1211 15.05 -39.93 70.98
N ASN A 1212 14.95 -40.55 72.16
CA ASN A 1212 14.83 -39.81 73.42
C ASN A 1212 16.15 -39.10 73.81
N ASP A 1213 17.30 -39.71 73.48
CA ASP A 1213 18.62 -39.16 73.80
C ASP A 1213 19.00 -37.99 72.86
N LEU A 1214 18.46 -37.98 71.64
CA LEU A 1214 18.59 -36.87 70.68
C LEU A 1214 17.80 -35.63 71.10
N ASP A 1215 16.55 -35.79 71.55
CA ASP A 1215 15.71 -34.66 72.03
C ASP A 1215 16.35 -33.95 73.24
N SER A 1216 16.98 -34.69 74.15
CA SER A 1216 17.65 -34.11 75.32
C SER A 1216 18.95 -33.38 74.98
N GLN A 1217 19.69 -33.80 73.95
CA GLN A 1217 20.90 -33.10 73.49
C GLN A 1217 20.59 -31.86 72.64
N LEU A 1218 19.55 -31.90 71.79
CA LEU A 1218 19.10 -30.73 71.01
C LEU A 1218 18.65 -29.56 71.88
N LEU A 1219 17.99 -29.84 73.02
CA LEU A 1219 17.58 -28.83 74.00
C LEU A 1219 18.75 -28.12 74.69
N LEU A 1220 19.92 -28.76 74.79
CA LEU A 1220 21.14 -28.19 75.39
C LEU A 1220 21.99 -27.39 74.39
N ALA A 1221 21.78 -27.58 73.09
CA ALA A 1221 22.48 -26.84 72.03
C ALA A 1221 21.83 -25.49 71.69
N SER A 1222 20.67 -25.18 72.28
CA SER A 1222 19.90 -23.94 72.05
C SER A 1222 20.09 -22.86 73.14
N SER A 1223 21.16 -22.94 73.94
CA SER A 1223 21.51 -21.99 75.01
C SER A 1223 23.01 -21.69 75.05
#